data_AF-A0A6I4Z9G6-F1
#
_entry.id   AF-A0A6I4Z9G6-F1
#
_cell.length_a   1.000
_cell.length_b   1.000
_cell.length_c   1.000
_cell.angle_alpha   90.00
_cell.angle_beta   90.00
_cell.angle_gamma   90.00
#
_symmetry.space_group_name_H-M   'P 1'
#
loop_
_entity.id
_entity.type
_entity.pdbx_description
1 polymer ?
#
loop_
_entity_poly.entity_id
_entity_poly.type
_entity_poly.pdbx_seq_one_letter_code
_entity_poly.pdbx_strand_id
1 'polypeptide(L)'
;MERELYYAIGDYLLAHIERHGHARTAEAFGVSRHTLWRFLERGQPGRALPRAVMARAGDTPRKLAAATRALRGDARPAPLECVRAPRLTQALHETLLLVCETPFASVEDLSRIKRLPASSLRERLAKLRRMGLAEAHPHRLAMLSDRPLRRYVPTAAGVAALGDDDLLYHHPVSRQWLRLLAERLDGVALVYELAAMIADADPEEDPVRVEHCRSGPYDALITLSGGRTLGVVRQGAMLSSASLRYRLRTLERQDLQQLPHVTLIATDSDQDTRRAVRALREPSGFHHSAVATLGAVIGQGARARVWQPARYGRGNTPVIEPSSSLAWLVDLAGREAEHPVHRVMPKRLWAWRSAGGARAAPPVPGDLSGAVATQLGSAEKRMLDLLAAWPLCTTEQLANLMGGLTERRANQLLRALRRLGLARREGEAHVLTDEGLAYLARRDRAAVGTALGRWSAEHTPDGLYAGTALRALAAQAEHQRGLAEFVSMLALDARYSRDHTLLDLLPTHRSQITYRHDETNYAIHPDASFQLGHKDEWTWYLLEYERRAVTPRRLPERLASYARYFRSGRAGLDHGGRPPMVLFVFETEHAEEVFLRAASRLPDVPLASATTESIGFDGPLGAAWRLPAPFAPERRRLHFLARG
;
A
#
# COMPACT_ATOMS: atom_id res chain seq x y z
N MET A 1 28.94 17.75 -19.55
CA MET A 1 29.11 16.29 -19.69
C MET A 1 27.94 15.81 -20.54
N GLU A 2 28.21 15.22 -21.70
CA GLU A 2 27.17 14.75 -22.61
C GLU A 2 26.28 13.71 -21.93
N ARG A 3 24.99 13.74 -22.24
CA ARG A 3 23.95 12.89 -21.60
C ARG A 3 24.29 11.40 -21.67
N GLU A 4 24.93 10.96 -22.77
CA GLU A 4 25.37 9.58 -22.97
C GLU A 4 26.49 9.16 -22.01
N LEU A 5 27.46 10.06 -21.77
CA LEU A 5 28.56 9.82 -20.86
C LEU A 5 28.06 9.69 -19.42
N TYR A 6 27.05 10.47 -19.05
CA TYR A 6 26.40 10.37 -17.75
C TYR A 6 25.79 8.98 -17.49
N TYR A 7 25.07 8.44 -18.48
CA TYR A 7 24.46 7.11 -18.37
C TYR A 7 25.50 6.01 -18.33
N ALA A 8 26.55 6.10 -19.14
CA ALA A 8 27.64 5.13 -19.13
C ALA A 8 28.37 5.05 -17.78
N ILE A 9 28.50 6.18 -17.06
CA ILE A 9 29.02 6.22 -15.69
C ILE A 9 28.08 5.52 -14.71
N GLY A 10 26.76 5.74 -14.83
CA GLY A 10 25.75 5.07 -14.01
C GLY A 10 25.75 3.55 -14.19
N ASP A 11 25.77 3.09 -15.44
CA ASP A 11 25.78 1.65 -15.77
C ASP A 11 27.04 0.94 -15.23
N TYR A 12 28.20 1.59 -15.34
CA TYR A 12 29.45 1.07 -14.79
C TYR A 12 29.40 0.98 -13.25
N LEU A 13 28.89 2.01 -12.58
CA LEU A 13 28.74 2.00 -11.12
C LEU A 13 27.78 0.91 -10.65
N LEU A 14 26.67 0.70 -11.34
CA LEU A 14 25.73 -0.39 -11.02
C LEU A 14 26.40 -1.76 -11.17
N ALA A 15 27.09 -2.01 -12.29
CA ALA A 15 27.83 -3.26 -12.49
C ALA A 15 28.90 -3.49 -11.42
N HIS A 16 29.59 -2.42 -11.00
CA HIS A 16 30.59 -2.48 -9.95
C HIS A 16 29.96 -2.78 -8.57
N ILE A 17 28.78 -2.21 -8.27
CA ILE A 17 28.02 -2.49 -7.04
C ILE A 17 27.50 -3.93 -7.03
N GLU A 18 26.97 -4.41 -8.16
CA GLU A 18 26.51 -5.79 -8.29
C GLU A 18 27.64 -6.79 -7.99
N ARG A 19 28.85 -6.51 -8.49
CA ARG A 19 30.00 -7.41 -8.31
C ARG A 19 30.67 -7.29 -6.94
N HIS A 20 30.76 -6.08 -6.39
CA HIS A 20 31.62 -5.81 -5.23
C HIS A 20 30.86 -5.31 -4.00
N GLY A 21 29.57 -5.01 -4.11
CA GLY A 21 28.74 -4.42 -3.07
C GLY A 21 28.91 -2.90 -2.94
N HIS A 22 27.93 -2.26 -2.31
CA HIS A 22 27.88 -0.80 -2.14
C HIS A 22 29.05 -0.22 -1.35
N ALA A 23 29.51 -0.90 -0.28
CA ALA A 23 30.58 -0.40 0.59
C ALA A 23 31.92 -0.33 -0.15
N ARG A 24 32.33 -1.44 -0.79
CA ARG A 24 33.58 -1.51 -1.57
C ARG A 24 33.56 -0.62 -2.80
N THR A 25 32.39 -0.42 -3.40
CA THR A 25 32.25 0.53 -4.53
C THR A 25 32.47 1.96 -4.06
N ALA A 26 31.84 2.37 -2.96
CA ALA A 26 32.01 3.71 -2.41
C ALA A 26 33.49 4.00 -2.07
N GLU A 27 34.16 3.05 -1.44
CA GLU A 27 35.60 3.08 -1.17
C GLU A 27 36.45 3.19 -2.45
N ALA A 28 36.17 2.37 -3.47
CA ALA A 28 36.91 2.34 -4.72
C ALA A 28 36.87 3.66 -5.51
N PHE A 29 35.80 4.47 -5.34
CA PHE A 29 35.68 5.78 -6.00
C PHE A 29 35.90 6.97 -5.05
N GLY A 30 36.33 6.73 -3.80
CA GLY A 30 36.62 7.79 -2.84
C GLY A 30 35.42 8.67 -2.50
N VAL A 31 34.21 8.09 -2.44
CA VAL A 31 32.96 8.81 -2.13
C VAL A 31 32.20 8.17 -0.99
N SER A 32 31.35 8.95 -0.31
CA SER A 32 30.43 8.37 0.68
C SER A 32 29.37 7.50 0.00
N ARG A 33 28.85 6.49 0.72
CA ARG A 33 27.71 5.67 0.26
C ARG A 33 26.49 6.54 -0.08
N HIS A 34 26.30 7.65 0.65
CA HIS A 34 25.25 8.62 0.39
C HIS A 34 25.43 9.35 -0.94
N THR A 35 26.66 9.75 -1.29
CA THR A 35 26.98 10.39 -2.58
C THR A 35 26.78 9.42 -3.74
N LEU A 36 27.19 8.16 -3.58
CA LEU A 36 26.97 7.10 -4.55
C LEU A 36 25.47 6.85 -4.79
N TRP A 37 24.68 6.73 -3.72
CA TRP A 37 23.23 6.56 -3.80
C TRP A 37 22.51 7.76 -4.42
N ARG A 38 22.88 8.99 -4.03
CA ARG A 38 22.31 10.22 -4.62
C ARG A 38 22.56 10.33 -6.12
N PHE A 39 23.75 9.92 -6.57
CA PHE A 39 24.08 9.89 -7.99
C PHE A 39 23.17 8.91 -8.75
N LEU A 40 23.05 7.68 -8.23
CA LEU A 40 22.26 6.61 -8.85
C LEU A 40 20.75 6.91 -8.86
N GLU A 41 20.21 7.50 -7.80
CA GLU A 41 18.77 7.80 -7.72
C GLU A 41 18.35 9.12 -8.37
N ARG A 42 19.17 10.17 -8.26
CA ARG A 42 18.73 11.55 -8.54
C ARG A 42 19.45 12.21 -9.70
N GLY A 43 20.44 11.56 -10.29
CA GLY A 43 21.19 12.17 -11.37
C GLY A 43 22.06 13.36 -10.93
N GLN A 44 22.30 13.54 -9.61
CA GLN A 44 23.00 14.71 -9.06
C GLN A 44 24.36 14.33 -8.47
N PRO A 45 25.46 14.45 -9.24
CA PRO A 45 26.82 14.33 -8.69
C PRO A 45 27.27 15.64 -8.03
N GLY A 46 27.95 15.52 -6.90
CA GLY A 46 29.11 16.39 -6.67
C GLY A 46 30.17 16.10 -7.75
N ARG A 47 30.82 17.13 -8.30
CA ARG A 47 31.75 17.04 -9.46
C ARG A 47 32.85 15.95 -9.36
N ALA A 48 33.13 15.43 -8.16
CA ALA A 48 34.17 14.44 -7.89
C ALA A 48 33.86 13.02 -8.40
N LEU A 49 32.63 12.52 -8.25
CA LEU A 49 32.30 11.12 -8.59
C LEU A 49 32.43 10.80 -10.08
N PRO A 50 31.87 11.62 -11.01
CA PRO A 50 32.03 11.36 -12.44
C PRO A 50 33.50 11.36 -12.87
N ARG A 51 34.32 12.24 -12.30
CA ARG A 51 35.77 12.29 -12.58
C ARG A 51 36.48 11.02 -12.12
N ALA A 52 36.17 10.53 -10.92
CA ALA A 52 36.76 9.28 -10.41
C ALA A 52 36.39 8.06 -11.28
N VAL A 53 35.14 7.98 -11.75
CA VAL A 53 34.71 6.91 -12.65
C VAL A 53 35.40 7.02 -14.01
N MET A 54 35.46 8.21 -14.60
CA MET A 54 36.12 8.41 -15.90
C MET A 54 37.62 8.12 -15.84
N ALA A 55 38.30 8.48 -14.74
CA ALA A 55 39.72 8.16 -14.54
C ALA A 55 39.98 6.66 -14.49
N ARG A 56 39.04 5.88 -13.96
CA ARG A 56 39.18 4.43 -13.77
C ARG A 56 38.71 3.59 -14.97
N ALA A 57 37.62 4.01 -15.61
CA ALA A 57 36.90 3.20 -16.60
C ALA A 57 36.89 3.82 -18.02
N GLY A 58 37.42 5.03 -18.16
CA GLY A 58 37.53 5.76 -19.42
C GLY A 58 36.60 6.97 -19.51
N ASP A 59 37.00 7.91 -20.35
CA ASP A 59 36.41 9.23 -20.55
C ASP A 59 35.35 9.28 -21.67
N THR A 60 35.15 8.18 -22.39
CA THR A 60 34.14 8.06 -23.45
C THR A 60 33.10 6.99 -23.11
N PRO A 61 31.85 7.14 -23.60
CA PRO A 61 30.80 6.13 -23.41
C PRO A 61 31.24 4.73 -23.88
N ARG A 62 32.02 4.65 -24.97
CA ARG A 62 32.54 3.38 -25.53
C ARG A 62 33.53 2.70 -24.59
N LYS A 63 34.43 3.44 -23.94
CA LYS A 63 35.40 2.89 -22.98
C LYS A 63 34.69 2.41 -21.71
N LEU A 64 33.76 3.22 -21.18
CA LEU A 64 32.92 2.84 -20.04
C LEU A 64 32.08 1.58 -20.31
N ALA A 65 31.49 1.47 -21.50
CA ALA A 65 30.76 0.28 -21.92
C ALA A 65 31.66 -0.96 -22.05
N ALA A 66 32.92 -0.81 -22.49
CA ALA A 66 33.89 -1.90 -22.51
C ALA A 66 34.28 -2.34 -21.08
N ALA A 67 34.57 -1.39 -20.19
CA ALA A 67 34.90 -1.67 -18.79
C ALA A 67 33.72 -2.31 -18.03
N THR A 68 32.48 -1.86 -18.31
CA THR A 68 31.26 -2.44 -17.75
C THR A 68 31.08 -3.89 -18.18
N ARG A 69 31.33 -4.22 -19.46
CA ARG A 69 31.30 -5.60 -19.97
C ARG A 69 32.36 -6.49 -19.32
N ALA A 70 33.57 -5.97 -19.15
CA ALA A 70 34.64 -6.69 -18.47
C ALA A 70 34.30 -6.97 -17.00
N LEU A 71 33.65 -6.02 -16.30
CA LEU A 71 33.16 -6.22 -14.93
C LEU A 71 32.08 -7.30 -14.84
N ARG A 72 31.20 -7.39 -15.83
CA ARG A 72 30.10 -8.38 -15.82
C ARG A 72 30.53 -9.79 -16.22
N GLY A 73 31.74 -9.97 -16.75
CA GLY A 73 32.20 -11.26 -17.25
C GLY A 73 31.49 -11.71 -18.53
N ASP A 74 30.90 -10.76 -19.27
CA ASP A 74 30.08 -11.04 -20.45
C ASP A 74 30.96 -11.43 -21.65
N ALA A 75 31.24 -12.73 -21.79
CA ALA A 75 31.20 -13.35 -23.12
C ALA A 75 29.81 -13.06 -23.71
N ARG A 76 29.71 -12.81 -25.02
CA ARG A 76 28.42 -12.56 -25.69
C ARG A 76 27.40 -13.62 -25.22
N PRO A 77 26.17 -13.23 -24.84
CA PRO A 77 25.11 -14.23 -24.72
C PRO A 77 25.05 -14.97 -26.05
N ALA A 78 25.07 -16.30 -26.00
CA ALA A 78 24.76 -17.11 -27.16
C ALA A 78 23.46 -16.56 -27.77
N PRO A 79 23.38 -16.43 -29.12
CA PRO A 79 22.07 -16.24 -29.74
C PRO A 79 21.14 -17.29 -29.14
N LEU A 80 19.95 -16.89 -28.70
CA LEU A 80 18.92 -17.83 -28.28
C LEU A 80 18.87 -18.90 -29.37
N GLU A 81 19.35 -20.11 -29.06
CA GLU A 81 19.28 -21.19 -30.03
C GLU A 81 17.82 -21.25 -30.45
N CYS A 82 17.58 -21.06 -31.74
CA CYS A 82 16.27 -21.22 -32.36
C CYS A 82 15.86 -22.68 -32.19
N VAL A 83 15.42 -23.03 -30.99
CA VAL A 83 14.54 -24.18 -30.77
C VAL A 83 13.37 -23.91 -31.70
N ARG A 84 13.22 -24.74 -32.75
CA ARG A 84 12.15 -24.61 -33.74
C ARG A 84 10.84 -24.29 -33.01
N ALA A 85 10.39 -23.04 -33.11
CA ALA A 85 9.21 -22.60 -32.38
C ALA A 85 8.03 -23.49 -32.81
N PRO A 86 7.28 -24.08 -31.87
CA PRO A 86 6.14 -24.90 -32.23
C PRO A 86 5.15 -24.04 -33.03
N ARG A 87 4.62 -24.57 -34.13
CA ARG A 87 3.61 -23.86 -34.93
C ARG A 87 2.37 -23.58 -34.07
N LEU A 88 2.16 -22.32 -33.72
CA LEU A 88 0.99 -21.87 -32.97
C LEU A 88 -0.18 -21.63 -33.92
N THR A 89 -1.37 -22.13 -33.56
CA THR A 89 -2.61 -21.64 -34.17
C THR A 89 -2.80 -20.16 -33.82
N GLN A 90 -3.45 -19.37 -34.68
CA GLN A 90 -3.71 -17.95 -34.43
C GLN A 90 -4.26 -17.69 -33.01
N ALA A 91 -5.27 -18.46 -32.58
CA ALA A 91 -5.86 -18.32 -31.25
C ALA A 91 -4.87 -18.55 -30.08
N LEU A 92 -3.87 -19.42 -30.24
CA LEU A 92 -2.82 -19.66 -29.24
C LEU A 92 -1.78 -18.55 -29.26
N HIS A 93 -1.44 -18.05 -30.45
CA HIS A 93 -0.56 -16.90 -30.62
C HIS A 93 -1.16 -15.65 -29.93
N GLU A 94 -2.44 -15.36 -30.18
CA GLU A 94 -3.16 -14.25 -29.53
C GLU A 94 -3.25 -14.43 -28.00
N THR A 95 -3.50 -15.65 -27.51
CA THR A 95 -3.54 -15.92 -26.07
C THR A 95 -2.16 -15.76 -25.42
N LEU A 96 -1.08 -16.13 -26.12
CA LEU A 96 0.27 -15.96 -25.63
C LEU A 96 0.67 -14.47 -25.59
N LEU A 97 0.31 -13.71 -26.62
CA LEU A 97 0.49 -12.26 -26.63
C LEU A 97 -0.28 -11.59 -25.47
N LEU A 98 -1.50 -12.07 -25.18
CA LEU A 98 -2.28 -11.59 -24.04
C LEU A 98 -1.56 -11.82 -22.70
N VAL A 99 -0.97 -13.01 -22.51
CA VAL A 99 -0.16 -13.32 -21.31
C VAL A 99 1.09 -12.42 -21.22
N CYS A 100 1.68 -12.05 -22.35
CA CYS A 100 2.79 -11.10 -22.41
C CYS A 100 2.37 -9.66 -22.06
N GLU A 101 1.20 -9.22 -22.51
CA GLU A 101 0.64 -7.90 -22.18
C GLU A 101 0.23 -7.78 -20.71
N THR A 102 -0.34 -8.85 -20.16
CA THR A 102 -0.97 -8.86 -18.84
C THR A 102 -0.44 -10.00 -17.97
N PRO A 103 0.87 -10.06 -17.70
CA PRO A 103 1.45 -11.10 -16.87
C PRO A 103 0.83 -11.05 -15.47
N PHE A 104 0.70 -12.24 -14.90
CA PHE A 104 0.02 -12.52 -13.63
C PHE A 104 -1.50 -12.29 -13.63
N ALA A 105 -2.15 -12.01 -14.75
CA ALA A 105 -3.61 -12.04 -14.81
C ALA A 105 -4.15 -13.47 -14.61
N SER A 106 -5.30 -13.58 -13.96
CA SER A 106 -6.06 -14.82 -13.83
C SER A 106 -6.93 -15.07 -15.08
N VAL A 107 -7.50 -16.27 -15.22
CA VAL A 107 -8.46 -16.53 -16.30
C VAL A 107 -9.67 -15.61 -16.17
N GLU A 108 -10.14 -15.42 -14.95
CA GLU A 108 -11.28 -14.58 -14.62
C GLU A 108 -10.98 -13.12 -14.99
N ASP A 109 -9.79 -12.61 -14.63
CA ASP A 109 -9.31 -11.26 -14.99
C ASP A 109 -9.30 -11.09 -16.51
N LEU A 110 -8.64 -12.01 -17.23
CA LEU A 110 -8.49 -11.97 -18.68
C LEU A 110 -9.83 -12.06 -19.42
N SER A 111 -10.74 -12.91 -18.94
CA SER A 111 -12.06 -13.10 -19.56
C SER A 111 -12.89 -11.83 -19.53
N ARG A 112 -12.82 -11.07 -18.42
CA ARG A 112 -13.56 -9.81 -18.24
C ARG A 112 -12.87 -8.66 -18.97
N ILE A 113 -11.56 -8.54 -18.84
CA ILE A 113 -10.77 -7.46 -19.47
C ILE A 113 -10.78 -7.57 -21.00
N LYS A 114 -10.71 -8.80 -21.56
CA LYS A 114 -10.64 -9.02 -23.01
C LYS A 114 -11.94 -9.54 -23.62
N ARG A 115 -13.00 -9.70 -22.83
CA ARG A 115 -14.30 -10.22 -23.27
C ARG A 115 -14.23 -11.58 -23.97
N LEU A 116 -13.30 -12.42 -23.54
CA LEU A 116 -13.13 -13.77 -24.09
C LEU A 116 -13.82 -14.80 -23.19
N PRO A 117 -14.45 -15.85 -23.77
CA PRO A 117 -15.05 -16.92 -22.97
C PRO A 117 -14.01 -17.58 -22.05
N ALA A 118 -14.31 -17.63 -20.75
CA ALA A 118 -13.40 -18.21 -19.76
C ALA A 118 -13.06 -19.68 -20.06
N SER A 119 -14.01 -20.46 -20.60
CA SER A 119 -13.78 -21.85 -21.02
C SER A 119 -12.69 -21.96 -22.09
N SER A 120 -12.78 -21.15 -23.15
CA SER A 120 -11.80 -21.10 -24.23
C SER A 120 -10.43 -20.63 -23.75
N LEU A 121 -10.39 -19.61 -22.90
CA LEU A 121 -9.13 -19.15 -22.29
C LEU A 121 -8.46 -20.24 -21.45
N ARG A 122 -9.22 -20.97 -20.61
CA ARG A 122 -8.67 -22.09 -19.82
C ARG A 122 -8.03 -23.15 -20.71
N GLU A 123 -8.71 -23.55 -21.78
CA GLU A 123 -8.20 -24.57 -22.69
C GLU A 123 -6.92 -24.11 -23.39
N ARG A 124 -6.93 -22.89 -23.95
CA ARG A 124 -5.77 -22.30 -24.64
C ARG A 124 -4.58 -22.13 -23.71
N LEU A 125 -4.79 -21.58 -22.51
CA LEU A 125 -3.75 -21.43 -21.50
C LEU A 125 -3.22 -22.78 -21.00
N ALA A 126 -4.08 -23.79 -20.83
CA ALA A 126 -3.64 -25.14 -20.49
C ALA A 126 -2.78 -25.76 -21.61
N LYS A 127 -3.11 -25.49 -22.88
CA LYS A 127 -2.31 -25.91 -24.03
C LYS A 127 -0.96 -25.18 -24.08
N LEU A 128 -0.92 -23.86 -23.91
CA LEU A 128 0.33 -23.08 -23.82
C LEU A 128 1.23 -23.56 -22.68
N ARG A 129 0.67 -23.92 -21.53
CA ARG A 129 1.40 -24.52 -20.41
C ARG A 129 1.99 -25.89 -20.75
N ARG A 130 1.21 -26.77 -21.38
CA ARG A 130 1.71 -28.09 -21.83
C ARG A 130 2.83 -27.97 -22.85
N MET A 131 2.84 -26.89 -23.64
CA MET A 131 3.88 -26.57 -24.61
C MET A 131 5.09 -25.85 -23.98
N GLY A 132 5.09 -25.56 -22.67
CA GLY A 132 6.18 -24.86 -22.00
C GLY A 132 6.31 -23.38 -22.35
N LEU A 133 5.28 -22.77 -22.97
CA LEU A 133 5.29 -21.37 -23.41
C LEU A 133 4.74 -20.40 -22.35
N ALA A 134 3.99 -20.92 -21.38
CA ALA A 134 3.51 -20.16 -20.24
C ALA A 134 3.62 -20.99 -18.96
N GLU A 135 3.79 -20.32 -17.83
CA GLU A 135 3.71 -20.89 -16.50
C GLU A 135 2.44 -20.39 -15.79
N ALA A 136 1.99 -21.12 -14.77
CA ALA A 136 0.92 -20.65 -13.90
C ALA A 136 1.30 -20.85 -12.44
N HIS A 137 1.15 -19.80 -11.66
CA HIS A 137 1.46 -19.77 -10.24
C HIS A 137 0.16 -19.66 -9.45
N PRO A 138 -0.03 -20.50 -8.41
CA PRO A 138 -1.14 -20.31 -7.49
C PRO A 138 -0.93 -19.03 -6.70
N HIS A 139 -1.99 -18.25 -6.54
CA HIS A 139 -1.97 -17.02 -5.75
C HIS A 139 -3.29 -16.85 -5.00
N ARG A 140 -3.21 -16.43 -3.74
CA ARG A 140 -4.35 -16.12 -2.90
C ARG A 140 -4.28 -14.66 -2.50
N LEU A 141 -5.36 -13.92 -2.68
CA LEU A 141 -5.48 -12.54 -2.22
C LEU A 141 -6.21 -12.52 -0.88
N ALA A 142 -5.65 -11.79 0.09
CA ALA A 142 -6.25 -11.65 1.42
C ALA A 142 -7.70 -11.12 1.39
N MET A 143 -8.01 -10.27 0.39
CA MET A 143 -9.28 -9.54 0.27
C MET A 143 -10.32 -10.20 -0.65
N LEU A 144 -9.93 -11.07 -1.61
CA LEU A 144 -10.87 -11.58 -2.63
C LEU A 144 -11.37 -12.99 -2.34
N SER A 145 -10.50 -13.91 -1.95
CA SER A 145 -10.86 -15.33 -1.93
C SER A 145 -9.79 -16.18 -1.24
N ASP A 146 -10.24 -17.14 -0.44
CA ASP A 146 -9.38 -18.20 0.11
C ASP A 146 -9.04 -19.28 -0.94
N ARG A 147 -9.80 -19.36 -2.05
CA ARG A 147 -9.48 -20.23 -3.18
C ARG A 147 -8.30 -19.64 -3.97
N PRO A 148 -7.26 -20.45 -4.25
CA PRO A 148 -6.14 -20.00 -5.05
C PRO A 148 -6.56 -19.79 -6.50
N LEU A 149 -6.27 -18.61 -7.05
CA LEU A 149 -6.37 -18.32 -8.47
C LEU A 149 -5.05 -18.68 -9.15
N ARG A 150 -5.12 -19.14 -10.40
CA ARG A 150 -3.93 -19.40 -11.22
C ARG A 150 -3.58 -18.13 -11.98
N ARG A 151 -2.38 -17.61 -11.77
CA ARG A 151 -1.85 -16.41 -12.42
C ARG A 151 -0.80 -16.79 -13.44
N TYR A 152 -0.98 -16.34 -14.68
CA TYR A 152 -0.21 -16.84 -15.82
C TYR A 152 0.91 -15.88 -16.20
N VAL A 153 2.08 -16.42 -16.56
CA VAL A 153 3.25 -15.64 -17.01
C VAL A 153 3.88 -16.31 -18.23
N PRO A 154 4.49 -15.55 -19.15
CA PRO A 154 5.17 -16.14 -20.29
C PRO A 154 6.54 -16.70 -19.86
N THR A 155 6.95 -17.81 -20.46
CA THR A 155 8.33 -18.33 -20.32
C THR A 155 9.26 -17.66 -21.34
N ALA A 156 10.59 -17.83 -21.21
CA ALA A 156 11.52 -17.41 -22.26
C ALA A 156 11.16 -18.01 -23.63
N ALA A 157 10.80 -19.30 -23.65
CA ALA A 157 10.35 -19.98 -24.86
C ALA A 157 9.05 -19.38 -25.41
N GLY A 158 8.12 -18.98 -24.53
CA GLY A 158 6.90 -18.27 -24.90
C GLY A 158 7.17 -16.92 -25.56
N VAL A 159 8.03 -16.09 -24.96
CA VAL A 159 8.42 -14.80 -25.54
C VAL A 159 9.11 -15.01 -26.88
N ALA A 160 10.05 -15.96 -26.97
CA ALA A 160 10.75 -16.28 -28.21
C ALA A 160 9.82 -16.82 -29.32
N ALA A 161 8.79 -17.59 -28.96
CA ALA A 161 7.84 -18.16 -29.92
C ALA A 161 6.95 -17.11 -30.61
N LEU A 162 6.86 -15.90 -30.07
CA LEU A 162 6.17 -14.78 -30.72
C LEU A 162 7.04 -14.13 -31.83
N GLY A 163 8.36 -14.35 -31.82
CA GLY A 163 9.27 -13.88 -32.86
C GLY A 163 9.45 -12.35 -32.94
N ASP A 164 9.08 -11.63 -31.88
CA ASP A 164 9.14 -10.18 -31.80
C ASP A 164 10.11 -9.75 -30.68
N ASP A 165 11.31 -9.33 -31.09
CA ASP A 165 12.38 -8.89 -30.19
C ASP A 165 12.00 -7.60 -29.43
N ASP A 166 11.04 -6.82 -29.93
CA ASP A 166 10.60 -5.58 -29.30
C ASP A 166 9.66 -5.83 -28.10
N LEU A 167 9.13 -7.06 -27.94
CA LEU A 167 8.29 -7.43 -26.80
C LEU A 167 8.97 -7.17 -25.46
N LEU A 168 10.27 -7.47 -25.35
CA LEU A 168 11.05 -7.28 -24.12
C LEU A 168 11.16 -5.80 -23.71
N TYR A 169 10.98 -4.87 -24.66
CA TYR A 169 11.06 -3.44 -24.46
C TYR A 169 9.70 -2.79 -24.24
N HIS A 170 8.66 -3.28 -24.91
CA HIS A 170 7.33 -2.68 -24.89
C HIS A 170 6.35 -3.35 -23.92
N HIS A 171 6.62 -4.58 -23.48
CA HIS A 171 5.73 -5.33 -22.61
C HIS A 171 6.41 -5.69 -21.27
N PRO A 172 5.61 -5.96 -20.23
CA PRO A 172 6.11 -6.37 -18.91
C PRO A 172 6.68 -7.79 -18.84
N VAL A 173 7.37 -8.24 -19.89
CA VAL A 173 7.88 -9.61 -20.05
C VAL A 173 9.38 -9.73 -19.81
N SER A 174 10.11 -8.63 -19.62
CA SER A 174 11.51 -8.71 -19.21
C SER A 174 11.63 -9.33 -17.82
N ARG A 175 12.71 -10.07 -17.57
CA ARG A 175 13.02 -10.68 -16.28
C ARG A 175 12.91 -9.69 -15.12
N GLN A 176 13.47 -8.49 -15.29
CA GLN A 176 13.45 -7.44 -14.27
C GLN A 176 12.03 -6.94 -14.01
N TRP A 177 11.21 -6.81 -15.05
CA TRP A 177 9.83 -6.37 -14.89
C TRP A 177 8.98 -7.44 -14.23
N LEU A 178 9.09 -8.70 -14.66
CA LEU A 178 8.36 -9.81 -14.06
C LEU A 178 8.72 -9.99 -12.59
N ARG A 179 10.00 -9.88 -12.21
CA ARG A 179 10.42 -9.88 -10.80
C ARG A 179 9.77 -8.75 -10.02
N LEU A 180 9.78 -7.53 -10.55
CA LEU A 180 9.14 -6.38 -9.92
C LEU A 180 7.62 -6.60 -9.71
N LEU A 181 6.93 -7.13 -10.72
CA LEU A 181 5.51 -7.43 -10.63
C LEU A 181 5.23 -8.58 -9.65
N ALA A 182 6.10 -9.59 -9.58
CA ALA A 182 5.99 -10.69 -8.62
C ALA A 182 6.20 -10.23 -7.17
N GLU A 183 7.15 -9.33 -6.92
CA GLU A 183 7.32 -8.67 -5.62
C GLU A 183 6.08 -7.85 -5.24
N ARG A 184 5.32 -7.38 -6.23
CA ARG A 184 4.09 -6.58 -6.10
C ARG A 184 2.82 -7.39 -6.35
N LEU A 185 2.88 -8.73 -6.33
CA LEU A 185 1.83 -9.58 -6.90
C LEU A 185 0.45 -9.31 -6.31
N ASP A 186 0.35 -9.07 -5.01
CA ASP A 186 -0.93 -8.73 -4.36
C ASP A 186 -1.51 -7.43 -4.92
N GLY A 187 -0.66 -6.42 -5.11
CA GLY A 187 -1.05 -5.16 -5.71
C GLY A 187 -1.42 -5.26 -7.18
N VAL A 188 -0.65 -6.02 -7.95
CA VAL A 188 -0.90 -6.30 -9.37
C VAL A 188 -2.25 -7.00 -9.54
N ALA A 189 -2.53 -7.98 -8.70
CA ALA A 189 -3.77 -8.73 -8.67
C ALA A 189 -4.98 -7.84 -8.34
N LEU A 190 -4.85 -6.92 -7.38
CA LEU A 190 -5.90 -5.94 -7.05
C LEU A 190 -6.16 -4.96 -8.20
N VAL A 191 -5.12 -4.56 -8.93
CA VAL A 191 -5.26 -3.74 -10.15
C VAL A 191 -6.01 -4.49 -11.24
N TYR A 192 -5.72 -5.78 -11.46
CA TYR A 192 -6.46 -6.56 -12.45
C TYR A 192 -7.93 -6.76 -12.08
N GLU A 193 -8.24 -6.98 -10.80
CA GLU A 193 -9.63 -7.05 -10.35
C GLU A 193 -10.35 -5.72 -10.59
N LEU A 194 -9.73 -4.60 -10.24
CA LEU A 194 -10.28 -3.27 -10.51
C LEU A 194 -10.48 -3.03 -12.02
N ALA A 195 -9.51 -3.44 -12.84
CA ALA A 195 -9.61 -3.32 -14.30
C ALA A 195 -10.74 -4.19 -14.87
N ALA A 196 -10.96 -5.39 -14.33
CA ALA A 196 -12.08 -6.24 -14.70
C ALA A 196 -13.43 -5.62 -14.32
N MET A 197 -13.53 -4.98 -13.15
CA MET A 197 -14.72 -4.23 -12.75
C MET A 197 -14.97 -3.00 -13.63
N ILE A 198 -13.90 -2.31 -14.04
CA ILE A 198 -13.98 -1.18 -14.97
C ILE A 198 -14.45 -1.66 -16.35
N ALA A 199 -13.91 -2.77 -16.85
CA ALA A 199 -14.37 -3.37 -18.11
C ALA A 199 -15.87 -3.68 -18.04
N ASP A 200 -16.35 -4.33 -16.99
CA ASP A 200 -17.79 -4.62 -16.80
C ASP A 200 -18.68 -3.37 -16.71
N ALA A 201 -18.12 -2.22 -16.37
CA ALA A 201 -18.83 -0.95 -16.30
C ALA A 201 -18.77 -0.13 -17.60
N ASP A 202 -17.95 -0.54 -18.58
CA ASP A 202 -17.75 0.18 -19.84
C ASP A 202 -18.85 -0.16 -20.86
N PRO A 203 -19.65 0.82 -21.32
CA PRO A 203 -20.77 0.58 -22.23
C PRO A 203 -20.34 0.22 -23.66
N GLU A 204 -19.11 0.52 -24.06
CA GLU A 204 -18.61 0.21 -25.41
C GLU A 204 -18.31 -1.28 -25.60
N GLU A 205 -18.33 -2.07 -24.51
CA GLU A 205 -18.13 -3.52 -24.47
C GLU A 205 -16.79 -4.02 -25.07
N ASP A 206 -15.87 -3.12 -25.40
CA ASP A 206 -14.59 -3.44 -26.02
C ASP A 206 -13.52 -3.90 -25.01
N PRO A 207 -12.47 -4.61 -25.48
CA PRO A 207 -11.35 -5.02 -24.64
C PRO A 207 -10.59 -3.84 -24.02
N VAL A 208 -10.36 -3.93 -22.71
CA VAL A 208 -9.56 -2.96 -21.95
C VAL A 208 -8.07 -3.32 -22.02
N ARG A 209 -7.21 -2.31 -21.99
CA ARG A 209 -5.75 -2.47 -21.89
C ARG A 209 -5.26 -2.01 -20.52
N VAL A 210 -4.46 -2.84 -19.87
CA VAL A 210 -3.87 -2.55 -18.55
C VAL A 210 -2.36 -2.44 -18.68
N GLU A 211 -1.78 -1.32 -18.28
CA GLU A 211 -0.34 -1.05 -18.33
C GLU A 211 0.18 -0.78 -16.91
N HIS A 212 0.96 -1.71 -16.36
CA HIS A 212 1.58 -1.52 -15.04
C HIS A 212 2.74 -0.54 -15.11
N CYS A 213 2.77 0.45 -14.22
CA CYS A 213 3.83 1.44 -14.19
C CYS A 213 5.00 0.97 -13.31
N ARG A 214 6.22 0.96 -13.86
CA ARG A 214 7.45 0.65 -13.10
C ARG A 214 7.73 1.70 -12.02
N SER A 215 7.59 2.97 -12.41
CA SER A 215 7.93 4.16 -11.62
C SER A 215 6.84 5.22 -11.77
N GLY A 216 7.03 6.37 -11.09
CA GLY A 216 6.07 7.47 -11.12
C GLY A 216 4.93 7.34 -10.09
N PRO A 217 3.89 8.18 -10.22
CA PRO A 217 2.82 8.28 -9.24
C PRO A 217 1.71 7.24 -9.41
N TYR A 218 1.56 6.60 -10.57
CA TYR A 218 0.54 5.58 -10.84
C TYR A 218 1.09 4.17 -10.64
N ASP A 219 0.25 3.25 -10.18
CA ASP A 219 0.49 1.79 -10.16
C ASP A 219 0.20 1.17 -11.50
N ALA A 220 -0.89 1.58 -12.15
CA ALA A 220 -1.22 1.16 -13.50
C ALA A 220 -2.06 2.22 -14.20
N LEU A 221 -2.08 2.13 -15.53
CA LEU A 221 -3.01 2.83 -16.40
C LEU A 221 -3.93 1.83 -17.07
N ILE A 222 -5.19 2.20 -17.17
CA ILE A 222 -6.26 1.40 -17.76
C ILE A 222 -6.78 2.22 -18.93
N THR A 223 -6.59 1.71 -20.15
CA THR A 223 -7.07 2.36 -21.38
C THR A 223 -8.31 1.61 -21.85
N LEU A 224 -9.41 2.33 -21.96
CA LEU A 224 -10.66 1.84 -22.52
C LEU A 224 -10.66 2.01 -24.04
N SER A 225 -11.69 1.49 -24.68
CA SER A 225 -12.00 1.83 -26.07
C SER A 225 -12.26 3.33 -26.25
N GLY A 226 -12.02 3.82 -27.47
CA GLY A 226 -12.02 5.25 -27.76
C GLY A 226 -10.84 6.04 -27.19
N GLY A 227 -9.88 5.39 -26.52
CA GLY A 227 -8.66 6.04 -26.01
C GLY A 227 -8.83 6.75 -24.66
N ARG A 228 -9.98 6.57 -24.00
CA ARG A 228 -10.23 7.03 -22.62
C ARG A 228 -9.27 6.32 -21.66
N THR A 229 -8.77 7.03 -20.66
CA THR A 229 -7.73 6.50 -19.74
C THR A 229 -8.04 6.77 -18.28
N LEU A 230 -7.86 5.73 -17.45
CA LEU A 230 -7.96 5.80 -16.00
C LEU A 230 -6.61 5.44 -15.37
N GLY A 231 -6.10 6.25 -14.46
CA GLY A 231 -4.88 5.94 -13.71
C GLY A 231 -5.17 5.49 -12.30
N VAL A 232 -4.52 4.41 -11.87
CA VAL A 232 -4.74 3.80 -10.55
C VAL A 232 -3.58 4.18 -9.62
N VAL A 233 -3.93 4.69 -8.44
CA VAL A 233 -3.00 5.03 -7.35
C VAL A 233 -3.45 4.27 -6.11
N ARG A 234 -2.68 3.27 -5.67
CA ARG A 234 -2.98 2.53 -4.42
C ARG A 234 -2.23 3.14 -3.24
N GLN A 235 -2.92 3.31 -2.12
CA GLN A 235 -2.34 3.64 -0.83
C GLN A 235 -2.37 2.39 0.06
N GLY A 236 -1.31 1.56 -0.01
CA GLY A 236 -1.16 0.39 0.86
C GLY A 236 -0.77 0.75 2.29
N ALA A 237 -0.89 -0.22 3.21
CA ALA A 237 -0.68 -0.02 4.64
C ALA A 237 0.73 0.48 5.01
N MET A 238 1.76 0.07 4.26
CA MET A 238 3.14 0.52 4.51
C MET A 238 3.43 1.94 4.01
N LEU A 239 2.53 2.55 3.23
CA LEU A 239 2.70 3.92 2.74
C LEU A 239 2.22 4.92 3.79
N SER A 240 3.09 5.86 4.14
CA SER A 240 2.71 6.98 5.01
C SER A 240 1.78 7.96 4.29
N SER A 241 1.04 8.79 5.04
CA SER A 241 0.27 9.90 4.44
C SER A 241 1.17 10.92 3.72
N ALA A 242 2.45 11.02 4.07
CA ALA A 242 3.42 11.82 3.33
C ALA A 242 3.73 11.23 1.95
N SER A 243 3.76 9.89 1.83
CA SER A 243 3.95 9.19 0.56
C SER A 243 2.79 9.45 -0.41
N LEU A 244 1.54 9.43 0.10
CA LEU A 244 0.37 9.80 -0.69
C LEU A 244 0.46 11.26 -1.16
N ARG A 245 0.70 12.20 -0.23
CA ARG A 245 0.86 13.62 -0.57
C ARG A 245 1.97 13.84 -1.60
N TYR A 246 3.08 13.12 -1.50
CA TYR A 246 4.15 13.18 -2.50
C TYR A 246 3.70 12.70 -3.87
N ARG A 247 2.98 11.57 -3.94
CA ARG A 247 2.45 11.04 -5.21
C ARG A 247 1.43 12.00 -5.81
N LEU A 248 0.50 12.53 -5.00
CA LEU A 248 -0.46 13.54 -5.43
C LEU A 248 0.28 14.79 -5.94
N ARG A 249 1.21 15.38 -5.19
CA ARG A 249 2.03 16.51 -5.67
C ARG A 249 2.83 16.21 -6.94
N THR A 250 3.22 14.95 -7.14
CA THR A 250 3.88 14.55 -8.39
C THR A 250 2.91 14.61 -9.56
N LEU A 251 1.65 14.20 -9.37
CA LEU A 251 0.58 14.35 -10.36
C LEU A 251 0.31 15.82 -10.69
N GLU A 252 0.27 16.70 -9.69
CA GLU A 252 0.05 18.14 -9.89
C GLU A 252 1.11 18.79 -10.79
N ARG A 253 2.33 18.23 -10.78
CA ARG A 253 3.47 18.73 -11.55
C ARG A 253 3.57 18.13 -12.94
N GLN A 254 2.76 17.11 -13.25
CA GLN A 254 2.71 16.54 -14.58
C GLN A 254 1.94 17.46 -15.52
N ASP A 255 2.38 17.51 -16.77
CA ASP A 255 1.62 18.17 -17.83
C ASP A 255 0.23 17.53 -17.92
N LEU A 256 -0.82 18.35 -18.05
CA LEU A 256 -2.20 17.90 -18.19
C LEU A 256 -2.37 16.89 -19.33
N GLN A 257 -1.55 17.02 -20.39
CA GLN A 257 -1.55 16.07 -21.52
C GLN A 257 -1.02 14.68 -21.15
N GLN A 258 -0.25 14.56 -20.07
CA GLN A 258 0.33 13.30 -19.60
C GLN A 258 -0.53 12.60 -18.54
N LEU A 259 -1.56 13.29 -18.02
CA LEU A 259 -2.47 12.74 -17.04
C LEU A 259 -3.54 11.86 -17.71
N PRO A 260 -3.98 10.79 -17.03
CA PRO A 260 -5.16 10.05 -17.43
C PRO A 260 -6.41 10.94 -17.31
N HIS A 261 -7.46 10.62 -18.06
CA HIS A 261 -8.74 11.33 -18.00
C HIS A 261 -9.35 11.30 -16.59
N VAL A 262 -9.20 10.18 -15.88
CA VAL A 262 -9.64 10.04 -14.49
C VAL A 262 -8.53 9.39 -13.65
N THR A 263 -8.27 9.90 -12.45
CA THR A 263 -7.36 9.28 -11.47
C THR A 263 -8.15 8.61 -10.35
N LEU A 264 -8.00 7.30 -10.21
CA LEU A 264 -8.59 6.49 -9.16
C LEU A 264 -7.58 6.29 -8.03
N ILE A 265 -7.92 6.74 -6.83
CA ILE A 265 -7.12 6.57 -5.63
C ILE A 265 -7.79 5.54 -4.73
N ALA A 266 -7.20 4.36 -4.65
CA ALA A 266 -7.68 3.27 -3.81
C ALA A 266 -6.91 3.25 -2.49
N THR A 267 -7.61 3.44 -1.37
CA THR A 267 -7.01 3.45 -0.02
C THR A 267 -7.38 2.20 0.77
N ASP A 268 -6.65 1.96 1.85
CA ASP A 268 -6.81 0.77 2.68
C ASP A 268 -7.87 0.92 3.78
N SER A 269 -8.13 2.15 4.26
CA SER A 269 -9.16 2.45 5.28
C SER A 269 -9.97 3.70 4.94
N ASP A 270 -11.10 3.91 5.62
CA ASP A 270 -11.95 5.11 5.45
C ASP A 270 -11.21 6.37 5.91
N GLN A 271 -10.43 6.29 7.00
CA GLN A 271 -9.60 7.41 7.44
C GLN A 271 -8.57 7.81 6.37
N ASP A 272 -7.96 6.83 5.70
CA ASP A 272 -7.01 7.11 4.61
C ASP A 272 -7.73 7.65 3.36
N THR A 273 -8.96 7.21 3.07
CA THR A 273 -9.81 7.82 2.03
C THR A 273 -10.04 9.30 2.35
N ARG A 274 -10.44 9.64 3.59
CA ARG A 274 -10.67 11.02 4.00
C ARG A 274 -9.40 11.87 3.92
N ARG A 275 -8.26 11.33 4.34
CA ARG A 275 -6.95 12.00 4.20
C ARG A 275 -6.60 12.25 2.74
N ALA A 276 -6.83 11.27 1.86
CA ALA A 276 -6.61 11.40 0.43
C ALA A 276 -7.50 12.50 -0.15
N VAL A 277 -8.80 12.48 0.15
CA VAL A 277 -9.75 13.53 -0.26
C VAL A 277 -9.27 14.90 0.22
N ARG A 278 -8.83 15.05 1.48
CA ARG A 278 -8.29 16.33 1.97
C ARG A 278 -7.04 16.77 1.22
N ALA A 279 -6.14 15.86 0.90
CA ALA A 279 -4.93 16.19 0.15
C ALA A 279 -5.26 16.64 -1.29
N LEU A 280 -6.36 16.15 -1.87
CA LEU A 280 -6.89 16.62 -3.15
C LEU A 280 -7.63 17.97 -3.07
N ARG A 281 -7.97 18.46 -1.87
CA ARG A 281 -8.68 19.74 -1.67
C ARG A 281 -7.76 20.96 -1.69
N GLU A 282 -6.43 20.80 -1.72
CA GLU A 282 -5.52 21.91 -2.06
C GLU A 282 -5.74 22.22 -3.56
N PRO A 283 -5.86 23.50 -4.00
CA PRO A 283 -6.38 23.93 -5.31
C PRO A 283 -5.47 23.62 -6.52
N SER A 284 -4.88 22.43 -6.55
CA SER A 284 -4.15 21.87 -7.67
C SER A 284 -5.12 21.11 -8.59
N GLY A 285 -4.84 21.06 -9.89
CA GLY A 285 -5.76 20.70 -10.98
C GLY A 285 -6.34 19.26 -11.04
N PHE A 286 -6.75 18.69 -9.90
CA PHE A 286 -7.32 17.35 -9.76
C PHE A 286 -8.82 17.24 -10.08
N HIS A 287 -9.30 17.94 -11.11
CA HIS A 287 -10.73 18.00 -11.44
C HIS A 287 -11.37 16.64 -11.76
N HIS A 288 -10.57 15.58 -11.93
CA HIS A 288 -11.01 14.23 -12.30
C HIS A 288 -10.39 13.12 -11.44
N SER A 289 -10.18 13.39 -10.16
CA SER A 289 -9.76 12.36 -9.20
C SER A 289 -10.96 11.78 -8.46
N ALA A 290 -10.93 10.49 -8.14
CA ALA A 290 -11.92 9.85 -7.28
C ALA A 290 -11.23 8.94 -6.26
N VAL A 291 -11.73 8.93 -5.03
CA VAL A 291 -11.12 8.19 -3.92
C VAL A 291 -12.11 7.16 -3.38
N ALA A 292 -11.67 5.94 -3.10
CA ALA A 292 -12.47 4.94 -2.41
C ALA A 292 -11.61 4.00 -1.57
N THR A 293 -12.24 3.33 -0.59
CA THR A 293 -11.60 2.21 0.10
C THR A 293 -11.62 0.99 -0.80
N LEU A 294 -10.47 0.32 -0.93
CA LEU A 294 -10.31 -0.83 -1.82
C LEU A 294 -11.21 -1.99 -1.39
N GLY A 295 -11.40 -2.18 -0.08
CA GLY A 295 -12.31 -3.17 0.47
C GLY A 295 -13.76 -2.96 0.04
N ALA A 296 -14.25 -1.71 0.05
CA ALA A 296 -15.61 -1.41 -0.37
C ALA A 296 -15.79 -1.56 -1.89
N VAL A 297 -14.82 -1.10 -2.68
CA VAL A 297 -14.83 -1.28 -4.15
C VAL A 297 -14.91 -2.76 -4.51
N ILE A 298 -14.06 -3.57 -3.89
CA ILE A 298 -13.99 -5.00 -4.17
C ILE A 298 -15.22 -5.75 -3.66
N GLY A 299 -15.63 -5.49 -2.42
CA GLY A 299 -16.72 -6.25 -1.77
C GLY A 299 -18.10 -5.96 -2.38
N GLN A 300 -18.31 -4.76 -2.94
CA GLN A 300 -19.60 -4.34 -3.49
C GLN A 300 -19.63 -4.34 -5.04
N GLY A 301 -18.48 -4.50 -5.70
CA GLY A 301 -18.36 -4.62 -7.16
C GLY A 301 -18.56 -3.31 -7.93
N ALA A 302 -18.69 -3.42 -9.26
CA ALA A 302 -18.64 -2.26 -10.17
C ALA A 302 -19.78 -1.24 -10.00
N ARG A 303 -20.94 -1.69 -9.50
CA ARG A 303 -22.13 -0.84 -9.26
C ARG A 303 -22.07 -0.10 -7.93
N ALA A 304 -21.06 -0.37 -7.11
CA ALA A 304 -20.91 0.22 -5.79
C ALA A 304 -20.76 1.74 -5.88
N ARG A 305 -21.64 2.46 -5.19
CA ARG A 305 -21.53 3.92 -5.00
C ARG A 305 -20.59 4.18 -3.84
N VAL A 306 -19.30 4.00 -4.07
CA VAL A 306 -18.24 4.12 -3.03
C VAL A 306 -17.14 5.10 -3.41
N TRP A 307 -17.09 5.50 -4.68
CA TRP A 307 -16.10 6.45 -5.16
C TRP A 307 -16.53 7.87 -4.84
N GLN A 308 -15.70 8.59 -4.11
CA GLN A 308 -15.90 9.99 -3.78
C GLN A 308 -15.14 10.85 -4.81
N PRO A 309 -15.82 11.42 -5.82
CA PRO A 309 -15.15 12.29 -6.77
C PRO A 309 -14.70 13.58 -6.08
N ALA A 310 -13.47 13.98 -6.38
CA ALA A 310 -12.93 15.27 -5.99
C ALA A 310 -13.36 16.30 -7.03
N ARG A 311 -14.44 17.03 -6.74
CA ARG A 311 -14.86 18.20 -7.53
C ARG A 311 -14.79 19.46 -6.69
N TYR A 312 -14.35 20.54 -7.35
CA TYR A 312 -14.33 21.87 -6.77
C TYR A 312 -15.68 22.55 -7.02
N GLY A 313 -16.32 23.03 -5.96
CA GLY A 313 -17.46 23.94 -6.09
C GLY A 313 -17.02 25.34 -6.51
N ARG A 314 -17.99 26.22 -6.85
CA ARG A 314 -17.72 27.66 -7.03
C ARG A 314 -17.09 28.21 -5.75
N GLY A 315 -16.00 28.98 -5.87
CA GLY A 315 -15.32 29.62 -4.76
C GLY A 315 -14.31 28.74 -3.99
N ASN A 316 -13.70 27.74 -4.63
CA ASN A 316 -12.71 26.84 -4.01
C ASN A 316 -13.20 26.09 -2.76
N THR A 317 -14.52 26.03 -2.56
CA THR A 317 -15.11 25.29 -1.45
C THR A 317 -15.30 23.84 -1.90
N PRO A 318 -14.66 22.88 -1.22
CA PRO A 318 -14.71 21.51 -1.65
C PRO A 318 -16.04 20.86 -1.27
N VAL A 319 -16.76 20.34 -2.26
CA VAL A 319 -17.98 19.56 -2.04
C VAL A 319 -17.56 18.09 -1.98
N ILE A 320 -17.85 17.40 -0.87
CA ILE A 320 -17.84 15.92 -0.91
C ILE A 320 -19.10 15.56 -1.68
N GLU A 321 -18.95 15.27 -2.97
CA GLU A 321 -20.09 14.83 -3.77
C GLU A 321 -20.62 13.48 -3.26
N PRO A 322 -21.91 13.16 -3.53
CA PRO A 322 -22.44 11.84 -3.29
C PRO A 322 -21.54 10.80 -3.94
N SER A 323 -21.38 9.67 -3.28
CA SER A 323 -20.58 8.59 -3.84
C SER A 323 -21.13 8.13 -5.20
N SER A 324 -20.19 7.89 -6.12
CA SER A 324 -20.42 7.52 -7.51
C SER A 324 -20.03 6.07 -7.77
N SER A 325 -20.60 5.50 -8.82
CA SER A 325 -20.25 4.16 -9.32
C SER A 325 -19.05 4.22 -10.27
N LEU A 326 -18.44 3.06 -10.56
CA LEU A 326 -17.41 2.98 -11.61
C LEU A 326 -17.96 3.37 -12.98
N ALA A 327 -19.21 3.00 -13.29
CA ALA A 327 -19.85 3.36 -14.57
C ALA A 327 -19.91 4.88 -14.77
N TRP A 328 -20.22 5.65 -13.71
CA TRP A 328 -20.20 7.11 -13.77
C TRP A 328 -18.78 7.66 -14.01
N LEU A 329 -17.76 7.06 -13.39
CA LEU A 329 -16.37 7.48 -13.61
C LEU A 329 -15.86 7.15 -15.01
N VAL A 330 -16.30 6.03 -15.58
CA VAL A 330 -16.03 5.66 -16.97
C VAL A 330 -16.70 6.64 -17.95
N ASP A 331 -17.96 6.98 -17.71
CA ASP A 331 -18.68 8.00 -18.49
C ASP A 331 -18.02 9.39 -18.37
N LEU A 332 -17.60 9.78 -17.16
CA LEU A 332 -16.84 11.02 -16.95
C LEU A 332 -15.55 11.05 -17.79
N ALA A 333 -14.82 9.92 -17.86
CA ALA A 333 -13.63 9.83 -18.70
C ALA A 333 -13.95 10.02 -20.20
N GLY A 334 -15.13 9.58 -20.66
CA GLY A 334 -15.61 9.80 -22.02
C GLY A 334 -15.89 11.26 -22.34
N ARG A 335 -16.64 11.95 -21.47
CA ARG A 335 -16.93 13.40 -21.63
C ARG A 335 -15.66 14.23 -21.67
N GLU A 336 -14.67 13.86 -20.87
CA GLU A 336 -13.36 14.53 -20.88
C GLU A 336 -12.56 14.28 -22.17
N ALA A 337 -12.74 13.13 -22.82
CA ALA A 337 -12.11 12.86 -24.11
C ALA A 337 -12.74 13.70 -25.24
N GLU A 338 -14.05 14.00 -25.15
CA GLU A 338 -14.79 14.84 -26.10
C GLU A 338 -14.49 16.34 -25.98
N HIS A 339 -13.82 16.78 -24.90
CA HIS A 339 -13.39 18.16 -24.68
C HIS A 339 -11.85 18.24 -24.72
N PRO A 340 -11.23 18.21 -25.91
CA PRO A 340 -9.79 18.19 -26.02
C PRO A 340 -9.23 19.58 -25.72
N VAL A 341 -8.88 19.86 -24.45
CA VAL A 341 -7.53 20.41 -24.24
C VAL A 341 -6.65 19.39 -24.95
N HIS A 342 -5.84 19.74 -25.95
CA HIS A 342 -5.07 18.80 -26.78
C HIS A 342 -4.24 17.80 -25.94
N ARG A 343 -4.89 16.78 -25.37
CA ARG A 343 -4.30 15.75 -24.53
C ARG A 343 -3.79 14.75 -25.52
N VAL A 344 -2.53 14.94 -25.91
CA VAL A 344 -1.81 13.91 -26.66
C VAL A 344 -1.93 12.66 -25.81
N MET A 345 -2.70 11.66 -26.29
CA MET A 345 -2.75 10.32 -25.70
C MET A 345 -1.31 10.00 -25.27
N PRO A 346 -1.00 9.86 -23.96
CA PRO A 346 0.37 10.00 -23.48
C PRO A 346 1.23 9.14 -24.37
N LYS A 347 2.03 9.75 -25.28
CA LYS A 347 2.73 9.01 -26.35
C LYS A 347 3.41 7.87 -25.65
N ARG A 348 2.95 6.63 -25.94
CA ARG A 348 2.81 5.57 -24.92
C ARG A 348 3.95 5.68 -23.88
N LEU A 349 3.62 5.70 -22.59
CA LEU A 349 4.52 6.08 -21.48
C LEU A 349 5.88 5.33 -21.38
N TRP A 350 6.25 4.51 -22.37
CA TRP A 350 7.63 4.17 -22.72
C TRP A 350 8.58 5.36 -22.91
N ALA A 351 8.10 6.61 -23.03
CA ALA A 351 8.98 7.78 -23.06
C ALA A 351 9.60 8.16 -21.71
N TRP A 352 9.25 7.48 -20.60
CA TRP A 352 10.24 7.28 -19.52
C TRP A 352 11.19 6.18 -20.00
N ARG A 353 11.95 6.47 -21.06
CA ARG A 353 13.09 5.68 -21.48
C ARG A 353 13.90 5.49 -20.21
N SER A 354 13.98 4.24 -19.76
CA SER A 354 14.95 3.82 -18.76
C SER A 354 16.27 4.46 -19.17
N ALA A 355 16.66 5.48 -18.44
CA ALA A 355 17.95 6.10 -18.50
C ALA A 355 18.94 5.01 -18.09
N GLY A 356 19.41 4.24 -19.07
CA GLY A 356 20.14 2.99 -18.87
C GLY A 356 19.53 1.90 -19.73
N GLY A 357 20.21 1.58 -20.83
CA GLY A 357 19.96 0.38 -21.63
C GLY A 357 20.34 -0.88 -20.85
N ALA A 358 19.76 -1.07 -19.66
CA ALA A 358 19.76 -2.36 -18.99
C ALA A 358 19.10 -3.34 -19.96
N ARG A 359 19.89 -4.25 -20.54
CA ARG A 359 19.38 -5.25 -21.48
C ARG A 359 18.19 -5.95 -20.83
N ALA A 360 17.02 -5.81 -21.46
CA ALA A 360 15.83 -6.54 -21.08
C ALA A 360 16.16 -8.02 -21.29
N ALA A 361 16.31 -8.75 -20.19
CA ALA A 361 16.65 -10.17 -20.24
C ALA A 361 15.36 -10.98 -20.37
N PRO A 362 15.36 -12.11 -21.08
CA PRO A 362 14.20 -12.99 -21.13
C PRO A 362 13.89 -13.57 -19.73
N PRO A 363 12.62 -13.97 -19.48
CA PRO A 363 12.22 -14.63 -18.24
C PRO A 363 13.09 -15.87 -17.95
N VAL A 364 13.50 -16.07 -16.70
CA VAL A 364 14.22 -17.30 -16.32
C VAL A 364 13.24 -18.25 -15.63
N PRO A 365 13.16 -19.53 -16.04
CA PRO A 365 12.33 -20.52 -15.37
C PRO A 365 12.61 -20.56 -13.86
N GLY A 366 11.56 -20.60 -13.04
CA GLY A 366 11.69 -20.76 -11.59
C GLY A 366 12.03 -19.49 -10.79
N ASP A 367 12.45 -18.38 -11.43
CA ASP A 367 12.68 -17.09 -10.75
C ASP A 367 11.42 -16.61 -9.99
N LEU A 368 10.25 -16.97 -10.49
CA LEU A 368 8.96 -16.49 -10.00
C LEU A 368 8.32 -17.46 -8.99
N SER A 369 8.66 -18.75 -9.02
CA SER A 369 8.18 -19.73 -8.03
C SER A 369 8.71 -19.47 -6.61
N GLY A 370 9.81 -18.72 -6.49
CA GLY A 370 10.35 -18.26 -5.20
C GLY A 370 9.65 -17.02 -4.63
N ALA A 371 8.74 -16.36 -5.37
CA ALA A 371 8.12 -15.13 -4.91
C ALA A 371 7.29 -15.37 -3.65
N VAL A 372 7.62 -14.66 -2.56
CA VAL A 372 6.99 -14.80 -1.24
C VAL A 372 5.45 -14.73 -1.31
N ALA A 373 4.90 -13.85 -2.16
CA ALA A 373 3.46 -13.68 -2.33
C ALA A 373 2.72 -14.94 -2.81
N THR A 374 3.41 -15.87 -3.51
CA THR A 374 2.84 -17.14 -3.99
C THR A 374 2.90 -18.25 -2.95
N GLN A 375 3.78 -18.12 -1.96
CA GLN A 375 3.96 -19.09 -0.87
C GLN A 375 3.01 -18.82 0.32
N LEU A 376 2.47 -17.60 0.40
CA LEU A 376 1.57 -17.17 1.46
C LEU A 376 0.11 -17.39 1.09
N GLY A 377 -0.65 -17.98 2.00
CA GLY A 377 -2.11 -17.99 1.93
C GLY A 377 -2.74 -16.67 2.38
N SER A 378 -4.07 -16.59 2.24
CA SER A 378 -4.87 -15.42 2.61
C SER A 378 -4.72 -15.08 4.10
N ALA A 379 -4.78 -16.09 4.98
CA ALA A 379 -4.66 -15.91 6.42
C ALA A 379 -3.23 -15.50 6.84
N GLU A 380 -2.20 -16.05 6.20
CA GLU A 380 -0.80 -15.67 6.44
C GLU A 380 -0.54 -14.21 6.04
N LYS A 381 -1.11 -13.75 4.92
CA LYS A 381 -1.04 -12.34 4.50
C LYS A 381 -1.73 -11.42 5.48
N ARG A 382 -2.95 -11.76 5.91
CA ARG A 382 -3.66 -11.00 6.97
C ARG A 382 -2.87 -10.95 8.28
N MET A 383 -2.24 -12.04 8.68
CA MET A 383 -1.37 -12.08 9.87
C MET A 383 -0.14 -11.16 9.70
N LEU A 384 0.47 -11.11 8.51
CA LEU A 384 1.57 -10.17 8.24
C LEU A 384 1.10 -8.70 8.32
N ASP A 385 -0.07 -8.39 7.77
CA ASP A 385 -0.65 -7.05 7.83
C ASP A 385 -0.93 -6.65 9.29
N LEU A 386 -1.44 -7.57 10.11
CA LEU A 386 -1.63 -7.34 11.54
C LEU A 386 -0.31 -7.14 12.28
N LEU A 387 0.73 -7.93 11.99
CA LEU A 387 2.05 -7.74 12.60
C LEU A 387 2.70 -6.41 12.22
N ALA A 388 2.42 -5.91 11.01
CA ALA A 388 2.86 -4.58 10.58
C ALA A 388 2.10 -3.46 11.30
N ALA A 389 0.80 -3.64 11.50
CA ALA A 389 -0.05 -2.67 12.17
C ALA A 389 0.21 -2.64 13.69
N TRP A 390 0.31 -3.82 14.31
CA TRP A 390 0.37 -4.06 15.75
C TRP A 390 1.60 -4.92 16.10
N PRO A 391 2.82 -4.37 15.97
CA PRO A 391 4.02 -5.09 16.38
C PRO A 391 4.00 -5.34 17.89
N LEU A 392 4.77 -6.33 18.34
CA LEU A 392 4.91 -6.69 19.75
C LEU A 392 3.63 -7.29 20.40
N CYS A 393 2.68 -7.79 19.61
CA CYS A 393 1.53 -8.54 20.13
C CYS A 393 1.89 -9.99 20.48
N THR A 394 1.22 -10.55 21.49
CA THR A 394 1.27 -11.97 21.82
C THR A 394 0.48 -12.81 20.81
N THR A 395 0.63 -14.14 20.86
CA THR A 395 -0.14 -15.03 19.97
C THR A 395 -1.64 -14.94 20.23
N GLU A 396 -2.06 -14.86 21.50
CA GLU A 396 -3.47 -14.71 21.87
C GLU A 396 -4.06 -13.42 21.32
N GLN A 397 -3.38 -12.29 21.51
CA GLN A 397 -3.83 -10.98 21.00
C GLN A 397 -3.97 -11.01 19.46
N LEU A 398 -3.00 -11.60 18.75
CA LEU A 398 -3.08 -11.76 17.29
C LEU A 398 -4.22 -12.70 16.87
N ALA A 399 -4.51 -13.74 17.65
CA ALA A 399 -5.60 -14.65 17.37
C ALA A 399 -6.97 -13.95 17.49
N ASN A 400 -7.13 -13.12 18.52
CA ASN A 400 -8.31 -12.28 18.71
C ASN A 400 -8.47 -11.24 17.59
N LEU A 401 -7.38 -10.52 17.26
CA LEU A 401 -7.35 -9.55 16.15
C LEU A 401 -7.64 -10.18 14.77
N MET A 402 -7.32 -11.46 14.56
CA MET A 402 -7.68 -12.22 13.36
C MET A 402 -9.15 -12.67 13.32
N GLY A 403 -10.00 -12.13 14.19
CA GLY A 403 -11.42 -12.46 14.28
C GLY A 403 -11.69 -13.69 15.15
N GLY A 404 -10.95 -13.83 16.26
CA GLY A 404 -11.15 -14.90 17.24
C GLY A 404 -10.69 -16.29 16.75
N LEU A 405 -9.52 -16.36 16.10
CA LEU A 405 -8.92 -17.65 15.79
C LEU A 405 -8.53 -18.40 17.07
N THR A 406 -8.47 -19.72 17.00
CA THR A 406 -7.86 -20.50 18.10
C THR A 406 -6.37 -20.21 18.17
N GLU A 407 -5.80 -20.21 19.37
CA GLU A 407 -4.37 -19.99 19.57
C GLU A 407 -3.51 -21.00 18.79
N ARG A 408 -3.97 -22.26 18.69
CA ARG A 408 -3.35 -23.29 17.85
C ARG A 408 -3.26 -22.85 16.38
N ARG A 409 -4.34 -22.28 15.83
CA ARG A 409 -4.37 -21.82 14.44
C ARG A 409 -3.48 -20.59 14.25
N ALA A 410 -3.52 -19.62 15.16
CA ALA A 410 -2.62 -18.47 15.13
C ALA A 410 -1.15 -18.90 15.18
N ASN A 411 -0.80 -19.85 16.07
CA ASN A 411 0.52 -20.46 16.15
C ASN A 411 0.94 -21.15 14.84
N GLN A 412 0.04 -21.84 14.15
CA GLN A 412 0.33 -22.44 12.84
C GLN A 412 0.70 -21.38 11.79
N LEU A 413 -0.07 -20.29 11.71
CA LEU A 413 0.20 -19.18 10.79
C LEU A 413 1.56 -18.53 11.11
N LEU A 414 1.81 -18.21 12.38
CA LEU A 414 3.08 -17.62 12.82
C LEU A 414 4.27 -18.56 12.55
N ARG A 415 4.12 -19.86 12.74
CA ARG A 415 5.16 -20.85 12.37
C ARG A 415 5.43 -20.89 10.86
N ALA A 416 4.41 -20.70 10.03
CA ALA A 416 4.59 -20.61 8.58
C ALA A 416 5.36 -19.35 8.20
N LEU A 417 4.99 -18.19 8.77
CA LEU A 417 5.69 -16.92 8.55
C LEU A 417 7.16 -16.95 9.03
N ARG A 418 7.43 -17.57 10.19
CA ARG A 418 8.80 -17.79 10.69
C ARG A 418 9.63 -18.69 9.79
N ARG A 419 9.04 -19.75 9.23
CA ARG A 419 9.71 -20.65 8.27
C ARG A 419 10.12 -19.93 6.99
N LEU A 420 9.35 -18.95 6.57
CA LEU A 420 9.67 -18.07 5.44
C LEU A 420 10.59 -16.90 5.83
N GLY A 421 10.99 -16.81 7.10
CA GLY A 421 11.84 -15.73 7.60
C GLY A 421 11.18 -14.35 7.61
N LEU A 422 9.85 -14.26 7.58
CA LEU A 422 9.09 -12.98 7.50
C LEU A 422 8.71 -12.41 8.87
N ALA A 423 8.64 -13.26 9.87
CA ALA A 423 8.34 -12.89 11.24
C ALA A 423 9.28 -13.63 12.19
N ARG A 424 9.42 -13.15 13.41
CA ARG A 424 10.12 -13.84 14.50
C ARG A 424 9.46 -13.55 15.84
N ARG A 425 9.84 -14.34 16.85
CA ARG A 425 9.37 -14.21 18.23
C ARG A 425 10.38 -13.39 19.04
N GLU A 426 9.89 -12.44 19.82
CA GLU A 426 10.65 -11.58 20.73
C GLU A 426 10.02 -11.73 22.13
N GLY A 427 10.61 -12.57 22.99
CA GLY A 427 9.98 -12.97 24.25
C GLY A 427 8.64 -13.68 24.00
N GLU A 428 7.54 -13.15 24.51
CA GLU A 428 6.18 -13.65 24.26
C GLU A 428 5.52 -13.04 23.02
N ALA A 429 6.10 -11.97 22.50
CA ALA A 429 5.55 -11.18 21.42
C ALA A 429 6.10 -11.60 20.04
N HIS A 430 5.49 -11.08 18.98
CA HIS A 430 5.92 -11.30 17.61
C HIS A 430 6.21 -9.99 16.90
N VAL A 431 7.20 -10.01 16.03
CA VAL A 431 7.61 -8.87 15.18
C VAL A 431 7.88 -9.35 13.76
N LEU A 432 7.84 -8.42 12.82
CA LEU A 432 8.33 -8.65 11.47
C LEU A 432 9.86 -8.62 11.44
N THR A 433 10.45 -9.48 10.63
CA THR A 433 11.87 -9.40 10.29
C THR A 433 12.09 -8.34 9.23
N ASP A 434 13.35 -7.99 8.95
CA ASP A 434 13.70 -7.10 7.83
C ASP A 434 13.21 -7.65 6.48
N GLU A 435 13.22 -8.96 6.28
CA GLU A 435 12.68 -9.58 5.05
C GLU A 435 11.15 -9.44 4.97
N GLY A 436 10.44 -9.64 6.10
CA GLY A 436 9.00 -9.40 6.17
C GLY A 436 8.62 -7.95 5.88
N LEU A 437 9.37 -7.00 6.45
CA LEU A 437 9.20 -5.57 6.19
C LEU A 437 9.52 -5.21 4.74
N ALA A 438 10.59 -5.77 4.17
CA ALA A 438 10.96 -5.55 2.77
C ALA A 438 9.89 -6.10 1.83
N TYR A 439 9.34 -7.28 2.11
CA TYR A 439 8.22 -7.84 1.38
C TYR A 439 7.00 -6.91 1.38
N LEU A 440 6.51 -6.49 2.55
CA LEU A 440 5.35 -5.60 2.65
C LEU A 440 5.61 -4.24 2.01
N ALA A 441 6.80 -3.68 2.19
CA ALA A 441 7.18 -2.43 1.56
C ALA A 441 7.17 -2.53 0.02
N ARG A 442 7.74 -3.61 -0.56
CA ARG A 442 7.70 -3.82 -2.01
C ARG A 442 6.27 -4.02 -2.51
N ARG A 443 5.46 -4.84 -1.82
CA ARG A 443 4.03 -5.11 -2.11
C ARG A 443 3.22 -3.81 -2.23
N ASP A 444 3.47 -2.89 -1.31
CA ASP A 444 2.76 -1.60 -1.20
C ASP A 444 3.49 -0.46 -1.92
N ARG A 445 4.59 -0.76 -2.62
CA ARG A 445 5.45 0.22 -3.31
C ARG A 445 6.00 1.31 -2.38
N ALA A 446 6.16 0.99 -1.10
CA ALA A 446 6.90 1.81 -0.15
C ALA A 446 8.41 1.61 -0.33
N ALA A 447 9.19 2.63 0.05
CA ALA A 447 10.65 2.53 0.06
C ALA A 447 11.10 1.59 1.17
N VAL A 448 11.76 0.48 0.81
CA VAL A 448 12.24 -0.54 1.76
C VAL A 448 13.11 0.08 2.85
N GLY A 449 14.09 0.93 2.49
CA GLY A 449 14.96 1.59 3.47
C GLY A 449 14.20 2.45 4.49
N THR A 450 13.11 3.11 4.07
CA THR A 450 12.24 3.88 4.98
C THR A 450 11.46 2.96 5.92
N ALA A 451 10.97 1.83 5.42
CA ALA A 451 10.28 0.84 6.25
C ALA A 451 11.23 0.24 7.30
N LEU A 452 12.42 -0.20 6.88
CA LEU A 452 13.45 -0.75 7.76
C LEU A 452 13.92 0.27 8.81
N GLY A 453 14.23 1.50 8.41
CA GLY A 453 14.67 2.54 9.35
C GLY A 453 13.62 2.90 10.44
N ARG A 454 12.34 2.60 10.21
CA ARG A 454 11.27 2.80 11.19
C ARG A 454 10.96 1.56 12.00
N TRP A 455 10.91 0.39 11.36
CA TRP A 455 10.28 -0.80 11.93
C TRP A 455 11.21 -1.99 12.09
N SER A 456 12.48 -1.91 11.66
CA SER A 456 13.43 -3.02 11.78
C SER A 456 13.55 -3.52 13.23
N ALA A 457 13.36 -4.83 13.38
CA ALA A 457 13.55 -5.53 14.64
C ALA A 457 15.02 -5.91 14.88
N GLU A 458 15.95 -5.68 13.94
CA GLU A 458 17.36 -5.96 14.18
C GLU A 458 17.88 -5.17 15.39
N HIS A 459 18.78 -5.78 16.16
CA HIS A 459 19.34 -5.13 17.34
C HIS A 459 20.64 -4.41 16.98
N THR A 460 20.81 -3.18 17.47
CA THR A 460 22.08 -2.47 17.45
C THR A 460 23.08 -3.14 18.40
N PRO A 461 24.38 -2.80 18.35
CA PRO A 461 25.37 -3.32 19.29
C PRO A 461 25.00 -3.08 20.77
N ASP A 462 24.23 -2.01 21.05
CA ASP A 462 23.73 -1.67 22.37
C ASP A 462 22.47 -2.47 22.79
N GLY A 463 22.05 -3.45 21.99
CA GLY A 463 20.87 -4.28 22.26
C GLY A 463 19.52 -3.59 22.03
N LEU A 464 19.50 -2.43 21.35
CA LEU A 464 18.27 -1.69 21.04
C LEU A 464 17.76 -2.02 19.64
N TYR A 465 16.45 -1.97 19.41
CA TYR A 465 15.90 -2.10 18.04
C TYR A 465 16.47 -1.03 17.09
N ALA A 466 16.88 -1.41 15.89
CA ALA A 466 17.41 -0.52 14.86
C ALA A 466 16.32 0.39 14.29
N GLY A 467 15.08 -0.10 14.18
CA GLY A 467 13.93 0.68 13.77
C GLY A 467 13.54 1.73 14.81
N THR A 468 13.53 3.00 14.43
CA THR A 468 13.25 4.13 15.34
C THR A 468 11.86 4.07 15.98
N ALA A 469 10.82 3.69 15.23
CA ALA A 469 9.46 3.56 15.73
C ALA A 469 9.31 2.32 16.61
N LEU A 470 9.84 1.17 16.18
CA LEU A 470 9.80 -0.05 16.99
C LEU A 470 10.55 0.10 18.32
N ARG A 471 11.71 0.77 18.31
CA ARG A 471 12.46 1.13 19.53
C ARG A 471 11.61 1.98 20.47
N ALA A 472 10.90 2.99 19.96
CA ALA A 472 10.03 3.84 20.77
C ALA A 472 8.87 3.05 21.38
N LEU A 473 8.25 2.14 20.62
CA LEU A 473 7.20 1.24 21.13
C LEU A 473 7.74 0.29 22.20
N ALA A 474 8.91 -0.30 21.99
CA ALA A 474 9.54 -1.21 22.94
C ALA A 474 9.92 -0.50 24.26
N ALA A 475 10.37 0.75 24.19
CA ALA A 475 10.60 1.58 25.39
C ALA A 475 9.31 1.86 26.19
N GLN A 476 8.14 1.57 25.60
CA GLN A 476 6.81 1.69 26.19
C GLN A 476 6.09 0.33 26.25
N ALA A 477 6.84 -0.78 26.35
CA ALA A 477 6.32 -2.15 26.21
C ALA A 477 5.04 -2.44 27.01
N GLU A 478 4.95 -2.00 28.26
CA GLU A 478 3.76 -2.22 29.10
C GLU A 478 2.54 -1.41 28.64
N HIS A 479 2.72 -0.17 28.20
CA HIS A 479 1.63 0.61 27.62
C HIS A 479 1.16 -0.04 26.30
N GLN A 480 2.11 -0.50 25.47
CA GLN A 480 1.79 -1.22 24.23
C GLN A 480 1.09 -2.54 24.50
N ARG A 481 1.45 -3.26 25.57
CA ARG A 481 0.76 -4.49 26.00
C ARG A 481 -0.69 -4.21 26.35
N GLY A 482 -0.96 -3.20 27.19
CA GLY A 482 -2.32 -2.84 27.59
C GLY A 482 -3.18 -2.32 26.42
N LEU A 483 -2.57 -1.54 25.52
CA LEU A 483 -3.23 -1.13 24.28
C LEU A 483 -3.57 -2.35 23.41
N ALA A 484 -2.62 -3.25 23.19
CA ALA A 484 -2.80 -4.48 22.40
C ALA A 484 -3.87 -5.39 23.00
N GLU A 485 -3.92 -5.51 24.33
CA GLU A 485 -4.95 -6.24 25.06
C GLU A 485 -6.33 -5.64 24.79
N PHE A 486 -6.50 -4.33 25.01
CA PHE A 486 -7.76 -3.63 24.73
C PHE A 486 -8.24 -3.83 23.28
N VAL A 487 -7.38 -3.56 22.28
CA VAL A 487 -7.81 -3.66 20.88
C VAL A 487 -8.09 -5.11 20.46
N SER A 488 -7.40 -6.08 21.07
CA SER A 488 -7.66 -7.49 20.83
C SER A 488 -9.01 -7.92 21.43
N MET A 489 -9.34 -7.48 22.65
CA MET A 489 -10.65 -7.70 23.26
C MET A 489 -11.76 -7.03 22.47
N LEU A 490 -11.54 -5.79 21.98
CA LEU A 490 -12.51 -5.07 21.16
C LEU A 490 -12.82 -5.84 19.87
N ALA A 491 -11.79 -6.35 19.19
CA ALA A 491 -11.95 -7.14 17.98
C ALA A 491 -12.72 -8.45 18.24
N LEU A 492 -12.44 -9.10 19.39
CA LEU A 492 -13.11 -10.33 19.80
C LEU A 492 -14.59 -10.07 20.16
N ASP A 493 -14.88 -9.05 20.96
CA ASP A 493 -16.21 -8.64 21.34
C ASP A 493 -17.05 -8.27 20.12
N ALA A 494 -16.50 -7.46 19.21
CA ALA A 494 -17.18 -7.07 17.99
C ALA A 494 -17.48 -8.28 17.08
N ARG A 495 -16.62 -9.31 17.10
CA ARG A 495 -16.83 -10.55 16.35
C ARG A 495 -17.98 -11.39 16.92
N TYR A 496 -18.13 -11.46 18.24
CA TYR A 496 -19.18 -12.25 18.89
C TYR A 496 -20.49 -11.48 19.08
N SER A 497 -20.45 -10.16 18.98
CA SER A 497 -21.63 -9.32 18.99
C SER A 497 -22.46 -9.49 17.72
N ARG A 498 -23.80 -9.60 17.88
CA ARG A 498 -24.74 -9.58 16.75
C ARG A 498 -25.08 -8.15 16.29
N ASP A 499 -24.96 -7.19 17.20
CA ASP A 499 -25.40 -5.80 16.99
C ASP A 499 -24.26 -4.88 16.56
N HIS A 500 -23.01 -5.35 16.64
CA HIS A 500 -21.84 -4.52 16.43
C HIS A 500 -21.00 -5.02 15.27
N THR A 501 -20.37 -4.10 14.54
CA THR A 501 -19.42 -4.44 13.49
C THR A 501 -18.23 -3.49 13.57
N LEU A 502 -17.04 -4.04 13.77
CA LEU A 502 -15.80 -3.27 13.72
C LEU A 502 -15.37 -3.12 12.25
N LEU A 503 -15.45 -1.90 11.73
CA LEU A 503 -15.13 -1.62 10.32
C LEU A 503 -13.64 -1.32 10.11
N ASP A 504 -13.10 -0.43 10.93
CA ASP A 504 -11.71 0.02 10.88
C ASP A 504 -11.11 -0.10 12.28
N LEU A 505 -9.86 -0.54 12.35
CA LEU A 505 -9.05 -0.56 13.58
C LEU A 505 -7.62 -0.17 13.21
N LEU A 506 -7.24 1.05 13.56
CA LEU A 506 -6.01 1.70 13.10
C LEU A 506 -5.02 1.86 14.26
N PRO A 507 -3.75 1.45 14.07
CA PRO A 507 -2.71 1.62 15.08
C PRO A 507 -2.27 3.09 15.20
N THR A 508 -1.49 3.41 16.23
CA THR A 508 -1.03 4.78 16.57
C THR A 508 -0.47 5.53 15.35
N HIS A 509 0.41 4.89 14.59
CA HIS A 509 1.09 5.51 13.45
C HIS A 509 0.16 5.78 12.25
N ARG A 510 -1.02 5.12 12.21
CA ARG A 510 -2.10 5.40 11.24
C ARG A 510 -3.21 6.24 11.84
N SER A 511 -3.27 6.45 13.15
CA SER A 511 -4.31 7.23 13.83
C SER A 511 -3.98 8.72 13.99
N GLN A 512 -2.74 9.14 13.70
CA GLN A 512 -2.33 10.55 13.80
C GLN A 512 -3.19 11.48 12.92
N ILE A 513 -3.70 12.57 13.50
CA ILE A 513 -4.49 13.58 12.77
C ILE A 513 -3.77 14.92 12.85
N THR A 514 -3.44 15.48 11.68
CA THR A 514 -2.88 16.84 11.56
C THR A 514 -3.96 17.81 11.11
N TYR A 515 -4.08 18.96 11.76
CA TYR A 515 -5.09 19.97 11.48
C TYR A 515 -4.53 21.39 11.64
N ARG A 516 -5.22 22.38 11.07
CA ARG A 516 -4.88 23.81 11.21
C ARG A 516 -5.95 24.49 12.07
N HIS A 517 -5.52 25.30 13.04
CA HIS A 517 -6.37 26.11 13.91
C HIS A 517 -5.62 27.41 14.23
N ASP A 518 -6.29 28.56 14.12
CA ASP A 518 -5.67 29.89 14.31
C ASP A 518 -4.33 30.03 13.58
N GLU A 519 -4.36 29.72 12.28
CA GLU A 519 -3.20 29.72 11.38
C GLU A 519 -2.04 28.76 11.70
N THR A 520 -2.10 28.06 12.82
CA THR A 520 -1.06 27.15 13.30
C THR A 520 -1.42 25.70 12.99
N ASN A 521 -0.42 24.90 12.60
CA ASN A 521 -0.59 23.47 12.40
C ASN A 521 -0.39 22.72 13.72
N TYR A 522 -1.38 21.91 14.07
CA TYR A 522 -1.38 21.04 15.24
C TYR A 522 -1.53 19.60 14.83
N ALA A 523 -1.26 18.69 15.76
CA ALA A 523 -1.54 17.29 15.61
C ALA A 523 -2.07 16.70 16.92
N ILE A 524 -2.99 15.75 16.80
CA ILE A 524 -3.31 14.80 17.87
C ILE A 524 -2.76 13.43 17.48
N HIS A 525 -2.40 12.65 18.50
CA HIS A 525 -1.77 11.35 18.35
C HIS A 525 -2.51 10.30 19.20
N PRO A 526 -3.75 9.94 18.83
CA PRO A 526 -4.44 8.84 19.49
C PRO A 526 -3.61 7.56 19.43
N ASP A 527 -3.61 6.80 20.51
CA ASP A 527 -2.91 5.51 20.59
C ASP A 527 -3.53 4.50 19.62
N ALA A 528 -4.84 4.57 19.42
CA ALA A 528 -5.55 3.89 18.34
C ALA A 528 -6.76 4.71 17.88
N SER A 529 -7.31 4.35 16.73
CA SER A 529 -8.62 4.83 16.31
C SER A 529 -9.38 3.71 15.65
N PHE A 530 -10.69 3.69 15.82
CA PHE A 530 -11.53 2.64 15.25
C PHE A 530 -12.92 3.16 14.90
N GLN A 531 -13.58 2.46 13.99
CA GLN A 531 -14.94 2.73 13.58
C GLN A 531 -15.82 1.54 13.95
N LEU A 532 -16.86 1.81 14.74
CA LEU A 532 -17.81 0.80 15.18
C LEU A 532 -19.19 1.11 14.59
N GLY A 533 -19.79 0.09 13.98
CA GLY A 533 -21.19 0.08 13.58
C GLY A 533 -22.09 -0.49 14.65
N HIS A 534 -23.25 0.11 14.83
CA HIS A 534 -24.35 -0.42 15.64
C HIS A 534 -25.69 -0.06 15.01
N LYS A 535 -26.48 -1.07 14.59
CA LYS A 535 -27.81 -0.89 13.98
C LYS A 535 -27.85 0.20 12.89
N ASP A 536 -26.95 0.07 11.90
CA ASP A 536 -26.75 1.00 10.76
C ASP A 536 -26.17 2.39 11.10
N GLU A 537 -25.88 2.68 12.38
CA GLU A 537 -25.17 3.88 12.80
C GLU A 537 -23.68 3.60 12.93
N TRP A 538 -22.85 4.50 12.40
CA TRP A 538 -21.38 4.38 12.48
C TRP A 538 -20.81 5.51 13.30
N THR A 539 -19.94 5.17 14.25
CA THR A 539 -19.26 6.14 15.11
C THR A 539 -17.77 5.88 15.11
N TRP A 540 -17.00 6.97 15.00
CA TRP A 540 -15.56 6.95 15.16
C TRP A 540 -15.17 7.12 16.62
N TYR A 541 -14.15 6.38 17.04
CA TYR A 541 -13.58 6.45 18.37
C TYR A 541 -12.08 6.72 18.28
N LEU A 542 -11.59 7.65 19.10
CA LEU A 542 -10.18 7.95 19.28
C LEU A 542 -9.77 7.45 20.66
N LEU A 543 -8.84 6.50 20.73
CA LEU A 543 -8.46 5.82 21.96
C LEU A 543 -7.14 6.38 22.51
N GLU A 544 -7.13 6.61 23.82
CA GLU A 544 -5.98 7.00 24.63
C GLU A 544 -5.83 5.98 25.77
N TYR A 545 -4.70 5.27 25.83
CA TYR A 545 -4.39 4.32 26.89
C TYR A 545 -3.46 4.96 27.92
N GLU A 546 -3.98 5.36 29.07
CA GLU A 546 -3.25 6.13 30.07
C GLU A 546 -2.82 5.26 31.26
N ARG A 547 -1.57 4.78 31.19
CA ARG A 547 -0.90 4.07 32.29
C ARG A 547 -0.36 5.01 33.37
N ARG A 548 0.24 6.14 32.97
CA ARG A 548 1.07 6.98 33.86
C ARG A 548 0.31 8.11 34.54
N ALA A 549 -0.84 7.83 35.12
CA ALA A 549 -1.64 8.79 35.88
C ALA A 549 -0.94 9.36 37.15
N VAL A 550 0.36 9.10 37.36
CA VAL A 550 1.21 9.81 38.32
C VAL A 550 1.69 11.18 37.80
N THR A 551 1.42 11.54 36.53
CA THR A 551 1.62 12.94 36.08
C THR A 551 0.32 13.59 35.60
N PRO A 552 -0.57 13.99 36.54
CA PRO A 552 -1.70 14.88 36.28
C PRO A 552 -1.35 16.13 35.47
N ARG A 553 -0.06 16.53 35.44
CA ARG A 553 0.44 17.69 34.69
C ARG A 553 0.21 17.61 33.17
N ARG A 554 0.25 16.41 32.56
CA ARG A 554 0.11 16.27 31.09
C ARG A 554 -1.33 16.08 30.62
N LEU A 555 -2.23 15.69 31.53
CA LEU A 555 -3.62 15.49 31.18
C LEU A 555 -4.30 16.78 30.67
N PRO A 556 -4.12 17.95 31.32
CA PRO A 556 -4.60 19.22 30.80
C PRO A 556 -4.07 19.54 29.40
N GLU A 557 -2.80 19.26 29.10
CA GLU A 557 -2.21 19.50 27.78
C GLU A 557 -2.82 18.60 26.70
N ARG A 558 -3.04 17.31 27.03
CA ARG A 558 -3.67 16.35 26.12
C ARG A 558 -5.14 16.72 25.87
N LEU A 559 -5.89 16.99 26.94
CA LEU A 559 -7.27 17.48 26.87
C LEU A 559 -7.38 18.80 26.11
N ALA A 560 -6.45 19.73 26.30
CA ALA A 560 -6.40 20.99 25.54
C ALA A 560 -6.15 20.75 24.04
N SER A 561 -5.39 19.72 23.68
CA SER A 561 -5.15 19.35 22.28
C SER A 561 -6.42 18.83 21.61
N TYR A 562 -7.22 18.03 22.32
CA TYR A 562 -8.55 17.63 21.87
C TYR A 562 -9.52 18.80 21.83
N ALA A 563 -9.62 19.60 22.88
CA ALA A 563 -10.47 20.79 22.89
C ALA A 563 -10.17 21.74 21.73
N ARG A 564 -8.90 21.89 21.35
CA ARG A 564 -8.47 22.65 20.16
C ARG A 564 -8.90 21.96 18.85
N TYR A 565 -8.75 20.65 18.75
CA TYR A 565 -9.17 19.87 17.59
C TYR A 565 -10.66 19.98 17.33
N PHE A 566 -11.49 19.81 18.36
CA PHE A 566 -12.95 19.93 18.23
C PHE A 566 -13.37 21.38 17.91
N ARG A 567 -12.80 22.38 18.59
CA ARG A 567 -13.05 23.81 18.29
C ARG A 567 -12.63 24.23 16.87
N SER A 568 -11.67 23.54 16.26
CA SER A 568 -11.30 23.81 14.87
C SER A 568 -12.37 23.40 13.84
N GLY A 569 -13.44 22.71 14.25
CA GLY A 569 -14.48 22.16 13.36
C GLY A 569 -14.01 20.94 12.55
N ARG A 570 -12.74 20.54 12.67
CA ARG A 570 -12.16 19.41 11.92
C ARG A 570 -12.64 18.05 12.41
N ALA A 571 -12.99 17.93 13.69
CA ALA A 571 -13.45 16.68 14.27
C ALA A 571 -14.61 16.04 13.49
N GLY A 572 -15.67 16.79 13.16
CA GLY A 572 -16.75 16.26 12.33
C GLY A 572 -16.31 15.98 10.88
N LEU A 573 -15.56 16.91 10.27
CA LEU A 573 -15.12 16.79 8.88
C LEU A 573 -14.21 15.57 8.64
N ASP A 574 -13.35 15.26 9.60
CA ASP A 574 -12.40 14.17 9.52
C ASP A 574 -13.03 12.80 9.77
N HIS A 575 -14.27 12.76 10.29
CA HIS A 575 -14.95 11.55 10.76
C HIS A 575 -16.38 11.38 10.21
N GLY A 576 -16.68 11.96 9.03
CA GLY A 576 -17.93 11.67 8.31
C GLY A 576 -19.10 12.54 8.70
N GLY A 577 -18.83 13.78 9.11
CA GLY A 577 -19.85 14.76 9.50
C GLY A 577 -20.29 14.63 10.95
N ARG A 578 -19.91 13.55 11.64
CA ARG A 578 -20.14 13.36 13.07
C ARG A 578 -18.81 13.43 13.83
N PRO A 579 -18.73 14.19 14.93
CA PRO A 579 -17.53 14.20 15.76
C PRO A 579 -17.25 12.79 16.33
N PRO A 580 -15.97 12.37 16.40
CA PRO A 580 -15.62 11.10 17.03
C PRO A 580 -15.78 11.21 18.55
N MET A 581 -16.00 10.08 19.22
CA MET A 581 -15.91 9.97 20.67
C MET A 581 -14.44 9.74 21.08
N VAL A 582 -13.95 10.44 22.08
CA VAL A 582 -12.60 10.23 22.62
C VAL A 582 -12.68 9.34 23.86
N LEU A 583 -12.01 8.20 23.81
CA LEU A 583 -12.01 7.16 24.85
C LEU A 583 -10.69 7.19 25.60
N PHE A 584 -10.76 7.23 26.92
CA PHE A 584 -9.60 7.11 27.80
C PHE A 584 -9.68 5.82 28.60
N VAL A 585 -8.65 4.99 28.54
CA VAL A 585 -8.54 3.77 29.35
C VAL A 585 -7.45 3.97 30.38
N PHE A 586 -7.80 3.85 31.66
CA PHE A 586 -6.89 4.01 32.79
C PHE A 586 -6.57 2.68 33.45
N GLU A 587 -5.36 2.56 34.00
CA GLU A 587 -4.98 1.38 34.78
C GLU A 587 -5.70 1.32 36.14
N THR A 588 -6.08 2.47 36.71
CA THR A 588 -6.69 2.56 38.04
C THR A 588 -7.92 3.45 38.08
N GLU A 589 -8.85 3.13 38.98
CA GLU A 589 -10.05 3.95 39.19
C GLU A 589 -9.73 5.35 39.71
N HIS A 590 -8.71 5.50 40.57
CA HIS A 590 -8.28 6.81 41.05
C HIS A 590 -7.86 7.75 39.89
N ALA A 591 -7.12 7.22 38.91
CA ALA A 591 -6.73 7.96 37.73
C ALA A 591 -7.95 8.38 36.88
N GLU A 592 -8.89 7.45 36.70
CA GLU A 592 -10.16 7.71 36.02
C GLU A 592 -10.94 8.84 36.71
N GLU A 593 -11.02 8.85 38.04
CA GLU A 593 -11.71 9.91 38.78
C GLU A 593 -11.06 11.29 38.64
N VAL A 594 -9.73 11.35 38.69
CA VAL A 594 -8.99 12.60 38.46
C VAL A 594 -9.24 13.10 37.03
N PHE A 595 -9.27 12.19 36.06
CA PHE A 595 -9.62 12.50 34.68
C PHE A 595 -11.03 13.05 34.55
N LEU A 596 -12.04 12.37 35.09
CA LEU A 596 -13.44 12.77 35.00
C LEU A 596 -13.66 14.18 35.61
N ARG A 597 -12.97 14.49 36.70
CA ARG A 597 -12.97 15.84 37.30
C ARG A 597 -12.38 16.89 36.36
N ALA A 598 -11.25 16.60 35.70
CA ALA A 598 -10.64 17.52 34.74
C ALA A 598 -11.49 17.67 33.46
N ALA A 599 -11.99 16.56 32.92
CA ALA A 599 -12.79 16.49 31.70
C ALA A 599 -14.15 17.19 31.83
N SER A 600 -14.72 17.28 33.04
CA SER A 600 -15.96 18.05 33.29
C SER A 600 -15.90 19.52 32.88
N ARG A 601 -14.69 20.07 32.70
CA ARG A 601 -14.46 21.45 32.25
C ARG A 601 -14.46 21.60 30.73
N LEU A 602 -14.71 20.52 29.97
CA LEU A 602 -14.66 20.47 28.51
C LEU A 602 -15.97 19.87 27.95
N PRO A 603 -17.12 20.53 28.12
CA PRO A 603 -18.42 20.00 27.71
C PRO A 603 -18.54 19.76 26.20
N ASP A 604 -17.75 20.48 25.38
CA ASP A 604 -17.80 20.40 23.92
C ASP A 604 -16.98 19.25 23.32
N VAL A 605 -16.31 18.45 24.16
CA VAL A 605 -15.54 17.30 23.71
C VAL A 605 -16.25 16.01 24.16
N PRO A 606 -16.80 15.19 23.25
CA PRO A 606 -17.40 13.91 23.59
C PRO A 606 -16.31 12.96 24.10
N LEU A 607 -16.31 12.76 25.41
CA LEU A 607 -15.29 12.03 26.15
C LEU A 607 -15.94 10.92 26.96
N ALA A 608 -15.31 9.76 27.00
CA ALA A 608 -15.64 8.71 27.94
C ALA A 608 -14.36 8.10 28.51
N SER A 609 -14.46 7.55 29.71
CA SER A 609 -13.36 6.82 30.34
C SER A 609 -13.78 5.43 30.78
N ALA A 610 -12.81 4.53 30.89
CA ALA A 610 -12.96 3.23 31.52
C ALA A 610 -11.66 2.87 32.26
N THR A 611 -11.73 1.85 33.12
CA THR A 611 -10.54 1.22 33.70
C THR A 611 -10.24 -0.11 33.02
N THR A 612 -8.97 -0.53 33.01
CA THR A 612 -8.56 -1.87 32.57
C THR A 612 -9.35 -2.96 33.28
N GLU A 613 -9.59 -2.82 34.59
CA GLU A 613 -10.41 -3.74 35.38
C GLU A 613 -11.86 -3.80 34.88
N SER A 614 -12.51 -2.66 34.68
CA SER A 614 -13.90 -2.62 34.18
C SER A 614 -14.02 -3.22 32.77
N ILE A 615 -13.04 -2.96 31.90
CA ILE A 615 -12.97 -3.55 30.56
C ILE A 615 -12.71 -5.06 30.65
N GLY A 616 -11.88 -5.51 31.59
CA GLY A 616 -11.63 -6.92 31.84
C GLY A 616 -12.89 -7.67 32.27
N PHE A 617 -13.76 -7.03 33.06
CA PHE A 617 -15.00 -7.63 33.55
C PHE A 617 -16.16 -7.55 32.55
N ASP A 618 -16.44 -6.37 32.00
CA ASP A 618 -17.62 -6.12 31.14
C ASP A 618 -17.32 -6.25 29.64
N GLY A 619 -16.05 -6.21 29.23
CA GLY A 619 -15.61 -6.11 27.83
C GLY A 619 -15.65 -4.68 27.29
N PRO A 620 -14.87 -4.35 26.23
CA PRO A 620 -14.87 -3.01 25.62
C PRO A 620 -16.22 -2.55 25.07
N LEU A 621 -17.11 -3.46 24.68
CA LEU A 621 -18.46 -3.10 24.20
C LEU A 621 -19.51 -3.09 25.32
N GLY A 622 -19.15 -3.61 26.50
CA GLY A 622 -20.01 -3.73 27.67
C GLY A 622 -20.17 -2.44 28.46
N ALA A 623 -20.78 -2.56 29.64
CA ALA A 623 -21.09 -1.43 30.52
C ALA A 623 -19.85 -0.95 31.31
N ALA A 624 -18.75 -0.69 30.61
CA ALA A 624 -17.48 -0.29 31.20
C ALA A 624 -17.27 1.24 31.25
N TRP A 625 -18.06 2.04 30.52
CA TRP A 625 -17.68 3.42 30.18
C TRP A 625 -18.40 4.49 31.00
N ARG A 626 -17.67 5.45 31.56
CA ARG A 626 -18.18 6.60 32.31
C ARG A 626 -18.07 7.89 31.50
N LEU A 627 -19.07 8.75 31.63
CA LEU A 627 -19.06 10.10 31.05
C LEU A 627 -18.65 11.14 32.11
N PRO A 628 -17.96 12.23 31.73
CA PRO A 628 -17.77 13.36 32.62
C PRO A 628 -19.11 13.98 33.06
N ALA A 629 -19.11 14.65 34.22
CA ALA A 629 -20.26 15.43 34.66
C ALA A 629 -20.68 16.46 33.58
N PRO A 630 -22.00 16.73 33.39
CA PRO A 630 -23.12 16.34 34.26
C PRO A 630 -23.80 15.00 33.95
N PHE A 631 -23.32 14.21 32.98
CA PHE A 631 -24.07 13.09 32.36
C PHE A 631 -24.12 11.77 33.16
N ALA A 632 -23.97 11.85 34.49
CA ALA A 632 -24.03 10.77 35.51
C ALA A 632 -22.74 9.93 35.70
N PRO A 633 -22.47 9.45 36.94
CA PRO A 633 -21.28 8.64 37.27
C PRO A 633 -21.39 7.17 36.84
N GLU A 634 -22.55 6.71 36.38
CA GLU A 634 -22.83 5.31 36.06
C GLU A 634 -22.10 4.85 34.79
N ARG A 635 -21.62 3.60 34.80
CA ARG A 635 -21.00 2.99 33.63
C ARG A 635 -22.08 2.61 32.60
N ARG A 636 -21.78 2.82 31.33
CA ARG A 636 -22.68 2.63 30.19
C ARG A 636 -22.01 1.78 29.11
N ARG A 637 -22.84 1.20 28.24
CA ARG A 637 -22.35 0.50 27.04
C ARG A 637 -21.84 1.49 26.01
N LEU A 638 -20.79 1.11 25.28
CA LEU A 638 -20.10 1.99 24.33
C LEU A 638 -21.05 2.62 23.29
N HIS A 639 -21.98 1.85 22.72
CA HIS A 639 -22.93 2.35 21.72
C HIS A 639 -23.95 3.36 22.27
N PHE A 640 -24.26 3.36 23.57
CA PHE A 640 -25.14 4.36 24.16
C PHE A 640 -24.45 5.71 24.32
N LEU A 641 -23.12 5.74 24.37
CA LEU A 641 -22.36 6.99 24.45
C LEU A 641 -22.47 7.80 23.16
N ALA A 642 -22.60 7.13 22.02
CA ALA A 642 -22.66 7.76 20.71
C ALA A 642 -24.02 8.42 20.38
N ARG A 643 -25.03 8.27 21.25
CA ARG A 643 -26.41 8.78 21.06
C ARG A 643 -26.73 10.04 21.88
N GLY A 644 -25.76 10.54 22.66
CA GLY A 644 -25.88 11.69 23.54
C GLY A 644 -25.60 13.00 22.83
#